data_AF-A0A4U1JFH4-F1
#
_entry.id   AF-A0A4U1JFH4-F1
#
_cell.length_a   1.000
_cell.length_b   1.000
_cell.length_c   1.000
_cell.angle_alpha   90.00
_cell.angle_beta   90.00
_cell.angle_gamma   90.00
#
_symmetry.space_group_name_H-M   'P 1'
#
loop_
_entity.id
_entity.type
_entity.pdbx_description
1 polymer ?
#
loop_
_entity_poly.entity_id
_entity_poly.type
_entity_poly.pdbx_seq_one_letter_code
_entity_poly.pdbx_strand_id
1 'polypeptide(L)'
;MTSLSPGKLARLGIGALVLAAAVVPAKTASAVGTRTFQLDTIDELKGGDLTGVSVDSNGNVRAGLTLGSIPVQDASSVWSSVVLPDGSVLLGTGSDGKIFKVSGGKATLVATTGAMAVSALVLAWNGDVIAGTFPEGKLYRLPAGGGNGGPAAAFGDLPGAEDVWALAFDAKSKSLYAATGPEGKVFRVDQAGKAQVHFDSDEAHIVSLAVADDGTVYAGSNGKGLLYKITGPGRATVAYDFDADEVKAIAFGKNGAMFVVANKMNESFAPPKRNRTSSAGPQSTRPAKPGKGMLYRFGKDGIAEQLLTDNDTHYVSLAIDESGAPYVGTGAEGRLYTVDDAHVASLVADTDERQIGAVVVSGKQRFLATTDPVVFREIKGTGGADAVWTSKVLDAGLRATFGRLAWRSEGQLELSTRSGNTETPDATWSAWSSGLGAPGDVQSPPGRYVQIRARWGRDPKAVLREVTLYFVTDNARAVITSIDATAKNSGSKSAKMGIVASGGESPRPSSSVKLSWRVDNPDQDDLRYRVSYRLEGQNTWRSVQKPGEKLTRPELDWDTTGLPEGPYRILVEATDELSNPPDRVQKHALESATVLVDNTPPVYKALAIQGRKLKGEVVDGLGPIARIEVSIAGSDEWRPLFPSDGVLDEPAEAFEVDIASIVPPGAHIVAVRAYDSAGNLVTRDVEAK
;
A
#
# COMPACT_ATOMS: atom_id res chain seq x y z
N MET A 1 62.55 -39.35 -44.49
CA MET A 1 62.42 -39.12 -45.95
C MET A 1 61.49 -37.91 -46.13
N THR A 2 62.07 -36.71 -46.23
CA THR A 2 62.11 -35.87 -47.46
C THR A 2 60.70 -35.38 -47.85
N SER A 3 60.21 -34.23 -47.38
CA SER A 3 60.53 -32.83 -47.76
C SER A 3 60.06 -32.40 -49.16
N LEU A 4 59.39 -31.23 -49.15
CA LEU A 4 59.34 -30.15 -50.15
C LEU A 4 58.14 -30.06 -51.12
N SER A 5 57.52 -28.88 -51.01
CA SER A 5 56.72 -28.01 -51.92
C SER A 5 57.15 -28.04 -53.42
N PRO A 6 56.48 -27.35 -54.39
CA PRO A 6 55.60 -26.16 -54.31
C PRO A 6 54.33 -26.21 -55.22
N GLY A 7 53.39 -25.27 -55.14
CA GLY A 7 53.43 -24.05 -55.94
C GLY A 7 52.03 -23.55 -56.31
N LYS A 8 51.93 -22.24 -56.52
CA LYS A 8 50.75 -21.37 -56.52
C LYS A 8 49.94 -21.32 -57.83
N LEU A 9 48.67 -20.88 -57.66
CA LEU A 9 47.84 -20.01 -58.53
C LEU A 9 47.25 -20.57 -59.84
N ALA A 10 45.90 -20.62 -59.94
CA ALA A 10 45.12 -19.72 -60.81
C ALA A 10 43.59 -19.98 -60.78
N ARG A 11 42.86 -18.92 -60.40
CA ARG A 11 41.55 -18.38 -60.85
C ARG A 11 40.44 -19.23 -61.51
N LEU A 12 39.24 -18.98 -60.92
CA LEU A 12 37.89 -18.73 -61.46
C LEU A 12 37.10 -19.86 -62.17
N GLY A 13 35.97 -20.19 -61.54
CA GLY A 13 34.74 -20.67 -62.20
C GLY A 13 33.53 -20.34 -61.32
N ILE A 14 32.66 -19.45 -61.78
CA ILE A 14 31.40 -19.06 -61.14
C ILE A 14 30.39 -20.19 -61.38
N GLY A 15 29.85 -20.76 -60.31
CA GLY A 15 28.73 -21.71 -60.33
C GLY A 15 27.60 -21.20 -59.46
N ALA A 16 26.45 -20.92 -60.08
CA ALA A 16 25.23 -20.46 -59.43
C ALA A 16 24.61 -21.58 -58.57
N LEU A 17 24.30 -21.27 -57.30
CA LEU A 17 23.47 -22.10 -56.44
C LEU A 17 22.21 -21.30 -56.06
N VAL A 18 21.06 -21.80 -56.51
CA VAL A 18 19.73 -21.30 -56.17
C VAL A 18 19.42 -21.68 -54.73
N LEU A 19 19.35 -20.69 -53.83
CA LEU A 19 18.90 -20.88 -52.45
C LEU A 19 17.38 -20.60 -52.40
N ALA A 20 16.58 -21.65 -52.25
CA ALA A 20 15.16 -21.53 -51.92
C ALA A 20 15.05 -21.09 -50.45
N ALA A 21 14.85 -19.79 -50.23
CA ALA A 21 14.52 -19.24 -48.91
C ALA A 21 13.06 -19.56 -48.58
N ALA A 22 12.85 -20.49 -47.65
CA ALA A 22 11.57 -20.67 -47.00
C ALA A 22 11.25 -19.42 -46.18
N VAL A 23 10.35 -18.57 -46.70
CA VAL A 23 9.81 -17.42 -45.99
C VAL A 23 8.89 -17.93 -44.89
N VAL A 24 9.36 -17.92 -43.65
CA VAL A 24 8.49 -18.01 -42.47
C VAL A 24 7.79 -16.65 -42.34
N PRO A 25 6.45 -16.57 -42.32
CA PRO A 25 5.78 -15.30 -42.07
C PRO A 25 6.07 -14.87 -40.63
N ALA A 26 6.89 -13.83 -40.46
CA ALA A 26 6.98 -13.11 -39.22
C ALA A 26 5.61 -12.50 -38.93
N LYS A 27 4.96 -12.94 -37.85
CA LYS A 27 3.77 -12.26 -37.31
C LYS A 27 4.24 -10.90 -36.79
N THR A 28 4.05 -9.86 -37.58
CA THR A 28 4.20 -8.47 -37.14
C THR A 28 3.06 -8.14 -36.18
N ALA A 29 3.28 -8.42 -34.89
CA ALA A 29 2.49 -7.83 -33.82
C ALA A 29 3.08 -6.44 -33.54
N SER A 30 2.50 -5.41 -34.14
CA SER A 30 2.90 -4.01 -33.94
C SER A 30 1.87 -3.28 -33.07
N ALA A 31 2.39 -2.45 -32.16
CA ALA A 31 1.87 -2.22 -30.82
C ALA A 31 1.00 -0.97 -30.63
N VAL A 32 0.14 -1.00 -29.59
CA VAL A 32 -0.34 0.17 -28.80
C VAL A 32 0.83 0.73 -27.99
N GLY A 33 0.78 1.97 -27.49
CA GLY A 33 1.82 2.53 -26.62
C GLY A 33 2.36 1.52 -25.59
N THR A 34 3.67 1.30 -25.59
CA THR A 34 4.29 0.29 -24.70
C THR A 34 4.23 0.77 -23.26
N ARG A 35 3.68 -0.06 -22.37
CA ARG A 35 3.59 0.17 -20.93
C ARG A 35 4.63 -0.67 -20.20
N THR A 36 4.95 -0.31 -18.96
CA THR A 36 5.92 -1.01 -18.13
C THR A 36 5.40 -1.27 -16.74
N PHE A 37 5.65 -2.46 -16.21
CA PHE A 37 5.78 -2.64 -14.77
C PHE A 37 7.24 -2.41 -14.40
N GLN A 38 7.50 -1.48 -13.48
CA GLN A 38 8.82 -1.25 -12.91
C GLN A 38 8.76 -1.68 -11.43
N LEU A 39 9.70 -2.52 -11.02
CA LEU A 39 9.85 -2.98 -9.64
C LEU A 39 11.27 -2.61 -9.19
N ASP A 40 11.41 -1.44 -8.60
CA ASP A 40 12.70 -0.85 -8.17
C ASP A 40 12.67 -0.28 -6.75
N THR A 41 11.51 -0.36 -6.08
CA THR A 41 11.35 0.07 -4.68
C THR A 41 11.19 -1.10 -3.72
N ILE A 42 11.48 -0.86 -2.43
CA ILE A 42 11.26 -1.86 -1.38
C ILE A 42 9.79 -2.32 -1.31
N ASP A 43 8.81 -1.42 -1.49
CA ASP A 43 7.39 -1.77 -1.36
C ASP A 43 6.89 -2.69 -2.47
N GLU A 44 7.47 -2.55 -3.66
CA GLU A 44 7.23 -3.41 -4.82
C GLU A 44 7.92 -4.77 -4.65
N LEU A 45 9.15 -4.78 -4.15
CA LEU A 45 9.97 -5.99 -4.03
C LEU A 45 9.64 -6.83 -2.79
N LYS A 46 9.25 -6.22 -1.66
CA LYS A 46 8.84 -6.93 -0.42
C LYS A 46 7.41 -7.45 -0.48
N GLY A 47 6.59 -6.96 -1.41
CA GLY A 47 5.17 -7.27 -1.44
C GLY A 47 4.80 -8.69 -1.89
N GLY A 48 5.77 -9.43 -2.40
CA GLY A 48 5.59 -10.77 -2.97
C GLY A 48 5.78 -11.90 -1.96
N ASP A 49 5.95 -13.11 -2.49
CA ASP A 49 6.35 -14.28 -1.69
C ASP A 49 7.89 -14.35 -1.62
N LEU A 50 8.39 -14.37 -0.38
CA LEU A 50 9.81 -14.29 -0.02
C LEU A 50 10.28 -15.63 0.56
N THR A 51 10.47 -16.64 -0.30
CA THR A 51 10.96 -17.94 0.16
C THR A 51 12.49 -17.97 0.09
N GLY A 52 13.15 -17.92 1.26
CA GLY A 52 14.62 -18.02 1.34
C GLY A 52 15.36 -16.87 0.65
N VAL A 53 14.72 -15.71 0.52
CA VAL A 53 15.29 -14.47 -0.01
C VAL A 53 15.23 -13.37 1.05
N SER A 54 16.08 -12.37 0.89
CA SER A 54 16.15 -11.20 1.76
C SER A 54 15.95 -9.94 0.93
N VAL A 55 15.22 -8.96 1.47
CA VAL A 55 15.00 -7.65 0.84
C VAL A 55 15.49 -6.55 1.77
N ASP A 56 16.36 -5.68 1.27
CA ASP A 56 16.88 -4.54 2.03
C ASP A 56 16.11 -3.24 1.77
N SER A 57 16.33 -2.24 2.64
CA SER A 57 15.65 -0.94 2.59
C SER A 57 16.03 -0.09 1.38
N ASN A 58 17.06 -0.49 0.63
CA ASN A 58 17.44 0.13 -0.64
C ASN A 58 16.80 -0.57 -1.86
N GLY A 59 15.92 -1.55 -1.64
CA GLY A 59 15.29 -2.30 -2.72
C GLY A 59 16.22 -3.33 -3.37
N ASN A 60 17.23 -3.86 -2.65
CA ASN A 60 18.00 -4.99 -3.16
C ASN A 60 17.43 -6.31 -2.64
N VAL A 61 17.19 -7.25 -3.53
CA VAL A 61 16.85 -8.63 -3.19
C VAL A 61 18.11 -9.50 -3.26
N ARG A 62 18.32 -10.34 -2.25
CA ARG A 62 19.46 -11.26 -2.11
C ARG A 62 18.96 -12.62 -1.65
N ALA A 63 19.84 -13.61 -1.64
CA ALA A 63 19.57 -14.84 -0.90
C ALA A 63 19.37 -14.54 0.61
N GLY A 64 18.32 -15.09 1.19
CA GLY A 64 17.95 -14.96 2.60
C GLY A 64 18.18 -16.26 3.37
N LEU A 65 17.62 -16.36 4.58
CA LEU A 65 17.82 -17.55 5.41
C LEU A 65 17.03 -18.75 4.86
N THR A 66 17.69 -19.90 4.77
CA THR A 66 17.02 -21.17 4.50
C THR A 66 16.64 -21.84 5.81
N LEU A 67 15.34 -22.09 5.96
CA LEU A 67 14.75 -22.54 7.21
C LEU A 67 14.29 -24.00 7.11
N GLY A 68 14.61 -24.78 8.15
CA GLY A 68 13.94 -26.05 8.42
C GLY A 68 12.54 -25.83 8.99
N SER A 69 11.81 -26.92 9.19
CA SER A 69 10.51 -26.90 9.87
C SER A 69 10.39 -28.14 10.75
N ILE A 70 10.36 -27.92 12.06
CA ILE A 70 10.12 -28.94 13.08
C ILE A 70 8.94 -28.45 13.92
N PRO A 71 7.72 -28.93 13.65
CA PRO A 71 6.56 -28.58 14.46
C PRO A 71 6.73 -29.05 15.91
N VAL A 72 6.40 -28.19 16.87
CA VAL A 72 6.37 -28.53 18.30
C VAL A 72 4.92 -28.75 18.68
N GLN A 73 4.49 -30.01 18.65
CA GLN A 73 3.13 -30.40 19.00
C GLN A 73 2.81 -30.07 20.47
N ASP A 74 1.54 -29.83 20.77
CA ASP A 74 1.03 -29.52 22.11
C ASP A 74 1.61 -28.26 22.78
N ALA A 75 2.09 -27.31 21.97
CA ALA A 75 2.52 -25.97 22.37
C ALA A 75 1.84 -24.89 21.51
N SER A 76 1.26 -23.87 22.15
CA SER A 76 0.61 -22.74 21.48
C SER A 76 1.56 -21.58 21.19
N SER A 77 2.51 -21.33 22.10
CA SER A 77 3.45 -20.21 22.02
C SER A 77 4.82 -20.59 22.58
N VAL A 78 5.87 -19.98 22.04
CA VAL A 78 7.24 -20.06 22.56
C VAL A 78 7.61 -18.72 23.19
N TRP A 79 8.20 -18.78 24.38
CA TRP A 79 8.53 -17.59 25.18
C TRP A 79 10.01 -17.46 25.47
N SER A 80 10.72 -18.59 25.53
CA SER A 80 12.15 -18.63 25.81
C SER A 80 12.81 -19.82 25.14
N SER A 81 14.12 -19.71 24.99
CA SER A 81 14.95 -20.81 24.50
C SER A 81 16.33 -20.79 25.12
N VAL A 82 16.97 -21.95 25.22
CA VAL A 82 18.39 -22.07 25.57
C VAL A 82 19.06 -23.16 24.74
N VAL A 83 20.26 -22.88 24.22
CA VAL A 83 21.10 -23.86 23.54
C VAL A 83 21.95 -24.59 24.60
N LEU A 84 21.88 -25.91 24.62
CA LEU A 84 22.63 -26.77 25.52
C LEU A 84 24.05 -27.03 24.97
N PRO A 85 25.02 -27.41 25.84
CA PRO A 85 26.40 -27.73 25.40
C PRO A 85 26.50 -28.85 24.36
N ASP A 86 25.52 -29.76 24.33
CA ASP A 86 25.43 -30.85 23.35
C ASP A 86 24.88 -30.38 21.98
N GLY A 87 24.52 -29.10 21.84
CA GLY A 87 23.94 -28.49 20.64
C GLY A 87 22.41 -28.61 20.54
N SER A 88 21.76 -29.34 21.44
CA SER A 88 20.30 -29.38 21.48
C SER A 88 19.70 -28.10 22.06
N VAL A 89 18.43 -27.84 21.77
CA VAL A 89 17.75 -26.61 22.22
C VAL A 89 16.60 -26.95 23.15
N LEU A 90 16.47 -26.25 24.27
CA LEU A 90 15.23 -26.27 25.05
C LEU A 90 14.37 -25.06 24.68
N LEU A 91 13.06 -25.29 24.55
CA LEU A 91 12.04 -24.25 24.32
C LEU A 91 11.07 -24.24 25.50
N GLY A 92 10.87 -23.06 26.09
CA GLY A 92 9.84 -22.80 27.09
C GLY A 92 8.55 -22.33 26.43
N THR A 93 7.43 -23.00 26.72
CA THR A 93 6.17 -22.79 25.97
C THR A 93 4.97 -22.45 26.86
N GLY A 94 3.93 -21.89 26.25
CA GLY A 94 2.69 -21.40 26.89
C GLY A 94 1.54 -22.42 27.02
N SER A 95 1.83 -23.72 27.14
CA SER A 95 0.81 -24.78 27.26
C SER A 95 1.11 -25.70 28.44
N ASP A 96 0.61 -25.35 29.63
CA ASP A 96 0.94 -25.97 30.93
C ASP A 96 2.44 -25.88 31.31
N GLY A 97 3.11 -24.83 30.81
CA GLY A 97 4.51 -24.55 31.12
C GLY A 97 5.40 -25.75 30.78
N LYS A 98 5.15 -26.33 29.60
CA LYS A 98 5.95 -27.41 29.02
C LYS A 98 7.30 -26.89 28.56
N ILE A 99 8.30 -27.76 28.66
CA ILE A 99 9.64 -27.54 28.14
C ILE A 99 9.93 -28.65 27.13
N PHE A 100 10.21 -28.25 25.89
CA PHE A 100 10.53 -29.17 24.81
C PHE A 100 12.02 -29.12 24.49
N LYS A 101 12.64 -30.28 24.30
CA LYS A 101 13.99 -30.42 23.74
C LYS A 101 13.91 -30.69 22.26
N VAL A 102 14.59 -29.88 21.45
CA VAL A 102 14.79 -30.08 20.02
C VAL A 102 16.18 -30.64 19.79
N SER A 103 16.24 -31.84 19.22
CA SER A 103 17.49 -32.51 18.85
C SER A 103 17.23 -33.54 17.75
N GLY A 104 18.19 -33.75 16.85
CA GLY A 104 18.10 -34.78 15.80
C GLY A 104 16.86 -34.63 14.91
N GLY A 105 16.42 -33.39 14.63
CA GLY A 105 15.24 -33.13 13.80
C GLY A 105 13.88 -33.36 14.48
N LYS A 106 13.85 -33.55 15.81
CA LYS A 106 12.62 -33.82 16.55
C LYS A 106 12.50 -32.95 17.80
N ALA A 107 11.28 -32.51 18.09
CA ALA A 107 10.91 -31.93 19.37
C ALA A 107 10.34 -33.01 20.32
N THR A 108 10.82 -33.07 21.56
CA THR A 108 10.36 -34.00 22.60
C THR A 108 10.11 -33.27 23.89
N LEU A 109 8.97 -33.53 24.54
CA LEU A 109 8.69 -33.01 25.88
C LEU A 109 9.69 -33.57 26.88
N VAL A 110 10.36 -32.69 27.64
CA VAL A 110 11.32 -33.10 28.69
C VAL A 110 10.86 -32.76 30.09
N ALA A 111 10.03 -31.72 30.26
CA ALA A 111 9.48 -31.39 31.57
C ALA A 111 8.19 -30.58 31.48
N THR A 112 7.41 -30.59 32.57
CA THR A 112 6.25 -29.71 32.78
C THR A 112 6.41 -28.93 34.08
N THR A 113 5.98 -27.68 34.12
CA THR A 113 5.97 -26.89 35.37
C THR A 113 4.57 -26.78 35.97
N GLY A 114 3.52 -26.98 35.16
CA GLY A 114 2.11 -26.81 35.55
C GLY A 114 1.65 -25.35 35.60
N ALA A 115 2.58 -24.40 35.45
CA ALA A 115 2.32 -22.99 35.23
C ALA A 115 1.73 -22.77 33.84
N MET A 116 1.31 -21.55 33.52
CA MET A 116 0.76 -21.26 32.18
C MET A 116 1.87 -21.27 31.12
N ALA A 117 3.01 -20.65 31.40
CA ALA A 117 4.13 -20.57 30.48
C ALA A 117 5.49 -20.61 31.17
N VAL A 118 6.50 -21.11 30.44
CA VAL A 118 7.92 -20.96 30.80
C VAL A 118 8.50 -19.76 30.04
N SER A 119 8.45 -18.59 30.68
CA SER A 119 8.88 -17.30 30.14
C SER A 119 10.38 -17.13 30.01
N ALA A 120 11.17 -17.85 30.81
CA ALA A 120 12.61 -17.68 30.84
C ALA A 120 13.32 -19.02 31.03
N LEU A 121 14.40 -19.21 30.28
CA LEU A 121 15.31 -20.35 30.39
C LEU A 121 16.74 -19.81 30.38
N VAL A 122 17.59 -20.31 31.27
CA VAL A 122 19.01 -19.96 31.28
C VAL A 122 19.86 -21.16 31.65
N LEU A 123 21.01 -21.30 30.99
CA LEU A 123 22.05 -22.26 31.37
C LEU A 123 22.81 -21.69 32.57
N ALA A 124 22.91 -22.46 33.64
CA ALA A 124 23.51 -22.05 34.90
C ALA A 124 24.60 -23.05 35.34
N TRP A 125 24.73 -23.24 36.66
CA TRP A 125 25.75 -24.08 37.28
C TRP A 125 25.82 -25.49 36.65
N ASN A 126 27.03 -25.95 36.35
CA ASN A 126 27.30 -27.33 35.91
C ASN A 126 26.47 -27.79 34.70
N GLY A 127 25.97 -26.86 33.87
CA GLY A 127 25.13 -27.17 32.71
C GLY A 127 23.64 -27.38 33.03
N ASP A 128 23.22 -27.17 34.28
CA ASP A 128 21.81 -27.18 34.64
C ASP A 128 21.06 -26.03 33.95
N VAL A 129 19.81 -26.26 33.61
CA VAL A 129 18.91 -25.22 33.10
C VAL A 129 17.95 -24.80 34.20
N ILE A 130 17.86 -23.50 34.43
CA ILE A 130 16.85 -22.91 35.31
C ILE A 130 15.73 -22.33 34.45
N ALA A 131 14.49 -22.68 34.82
CA ALA A 131 13.27 -22.23 34.18
C ALA A 131 12.49 -21.31 35.11
N GLY A 132 12.10 -20.14 34.60
CA GLY A 132 11.19 -19.20 35.26
C GLY A 132 9.81 -19.25 34.61
N THR A 133 8.76 -19.12 35.41
CA THR A 133 7.38 -19.24 34.94
C THR A 133 6.53 -18.01 35.21
N PHE A 134 5.44 -17.88 34.45
CA PHE A 134 4.32 -17.00 34.76
C PHE A 134 2.97 -17.66 34.41
N PRO A 135 1.87 -17.31 35.12
CA PRO A 135 1.90 -16.69 36.45
C PRO A 135 2.46 -17.69 37.51
N GLU A 136 2.40 -17.31 38.78
CA GLU A 136 2.90 -18.03 39.98
C GLU A 136 4.41 -17.88 40.28
N GLY A 137 5.20 -17.24 39.42
CA GLY A 137 6.51 -16.70 39.78
C GLY A 137 7.57 -17.69 40.28
N LYS A 138 7.51 -18.96 39.88
CA LYS A 138 8.38 -20.04 40.39
C LYS A 138 9.63 -20.26 39.55
N LEU A 139 10.67 -20.76 40.22
CA LEU A 139 11.88 -21.28 39.58
C LEU A 139 11.91 -22.82 39.62
N TYR A 140 12.29 -23.43 38.51
CA TYR A 140 12.46 -24.87 38.37
C TYR A 140 13.87 -25.19 37.86
N ARG A 141 14.42 -26.34 38.23
CA ARG A 141 15.73 -26.82 37.79
C ARG A 141 15.60 -28.09 36.95
N LEU A 142 16.25 -28.09 35.79
CA LEU A 142 16.43 -29.23 34.92
C LEU A 142 17.91 -29.62 34.92
N PRO A 143 18.30 -30.70 35.61
CA PRO A 143 19.69 -31.15 35.65
C PRO A 143 20.23 -31.44 34.25
N ALA A 144 21.32 -30.78 33.86
CA ALA A 144 21.89 -30.83 32.50
C ALA A 144 20.87 -30.62 31.35
N GLY A 145 19.75 -29.93 31.61
CA GLY A 145 18.66 -29.76 30.64
C GLY A 145 17.89 -31.06 30.29
N GLY A 146 18.07 -32.13 31.06
CA GLY A 146 17.40 -33.41 30.88
C GLY A 146 16.05 -33.51 31.61
N GLY A 147 15.26 -34.52 31.23
CA GLY A 147 13.99 -34.85 31.88
C GLY A 147 13.27 -36.00 31.17
N ASN A 148 12.22 -36.53 31.80
CA ASN A 148 11.43 -37.66 31.31
C ASN A 148 10.01 -37.25 30.85
N GLY A 149 9.75 -35.95 30.70
CA GLY A 149 8.43 -35.38 30.38
C GLY A 149 7.54 -35.14 31.60
N GLY A 150 7.99 -35.50 32.80
CA GLY A 150 7.26 -35.27 34.07
C GLY A 150 7.46 -33.87 34.65
N PRO A 151 6.91 -33.63 35.87
CA PRO A 151 7.06 -32.36 36.56
C PRO A 151 8.53 -31.99 36.83
N ALA A 152 8.92 -30.76 36.50
CA ALA A 152 10.23 -30.22 36.83
C ALA A 152 10.37 -30.02 38.35
N ALA A 153 11.59 -30.21 38.88
CA ALA A 153 11.85 -29.99 40.29
C ALA A 153 11.86 -28.49 40.59
N ALA A 154 11.13 -28.07 41.64
CA ALA A 154 11.20 -26.71 42.16
C ALA A 154 12.64 -26.41 42.62
N PHE A 155 13.12 -25.21 42.31
CA PHE A 155 14.49 -24.80 42.59
C PHE A 155 14.58 -23.78 43.72
N GLY A 156 13.70 -22.80 43.73
CA GLY A 156 13.68 -21.74 44.75
C GLY A 156 12.46 -20.85 44.60
N ASP A 157 12.12 -20.16 45.70
CA ASP A 157 11.01 -19.23 45.76
C ASP A 157 11.52 -17.78 45.66
N LEU A 158 10.71 -16.93 45.03
CA LEU A 158 10.95 -15.51 44.86
C LEU A 158 9.84 -14.74 45.61
N PRO A 159 10.04 -14.33 46.87
CA PRO A 159 8.98 -13.73 47.68
C PRO A 159 8.39 -12.48 47.01
N GLY A 160 7.07 -12.46 46.83
CA GLY A 160 6.35 -11.33 46.20
C GLY A 160 6.33 -11.36 44.66
N ALA A 161 7.07 -12.26 44.02
CA ALA A 161 7.02 -12.42 42.57
C ALA A 161 5.84 -13.29 42.14
N GLU A 162 5.00 -12.78 41.24
CA GLU A 162 3.96 -13.57 40.55
C GLU A 162 4.38 -13.94 39.13
N ASP A 163 5.35 -13.23 38.57
CA ASP A 163 5.87 -13.45 37.23
C ASP A 163 7.41 -13.44 37.26
N VAL A 164 8.04 -14.42 36.61
CA VAL A 164 9.46 -14.37 36.27
C VAL A 164 9.60 -14.08 34.78
N TRP A 165 10.02 -12.89 34.38
CA TRP A 165 10.05 -12.50 32.97
C TRP A 165 11.37 -12.84 32.28
N ALA A 166 12.49 -12.69 32.97
CA ALA A 166 13.80 -12.96 32.43
C ALA A 166 14.74 -13.54 33.49
N LEU A 167 15.67 -14.37 33.02
CA LEU A 167 16.74 -14.95 33.82
C LEU A 167 18.09 -14.67 33.15
N ALA A 168 19.10 -14.31 33.93
CA ALA A 168 20.46 -14.14 33.43
C ALA A 168 21.47 -14.72 34.44
N PHE A 169 22.47 -15.45 33.97
CA PHE A 169 23.45 -16.12 34.83
C PHE A 169 24.82 -15.48 34.67
N ASP A 170 25.42 -15.04 35.78
CA ASP A 170 26.81 -14.64 35.83
C ASP A 170 27.70 -15.83 36.21
N ALA A 171 28.45 -16.34 35.23
CA ALA A 171 29.38 -17.43 35.45
C ALA A 171 30.56 -17.07 36.37
N LYS A 172 30.96 -15.79 36.44
CA LYS A 172 32.09 -15.34 37.27
C LYS A 172 31.73 -15.34 38.75
N SER A 173 30.61 -14.70 39.11
CA SER A 173 30.12 -14.69 40.50
C SER A 173 29.30 -15.92 40.88
N LYS A 174 28.99 -16.80 39.91
CA LYS A 174 28.10 -17.97 40.06
C LYS A 174 26.72 -17.59 40.57
N SER A 175 26.18 -16.47 40.08
CA SER A 175 24.92 -15.91 40.52
C SER A 175 23.88 -15.96 39.42
N LEU A 176 22.67 -16.40 39.74
CA LEU A 176 21.51 -16.25 38.88
C LEU A 176 20.80 -14.94 39.22
N TYR A 177 20.36 -14.19 38.22
CA TYR A 177 19.50 -13.02 38.38
C TYR A 177 18.13 -13.31 37.77
N ALA A 178 17.07 -12.89 38.47
CA ALA A 178 15.69 -13.05 38.02
C ALA A 178 14.96 -11.71 38.04
N ALA A 179 14.38 -11.33 36.90
CA ALA A 179 13.55 -10.14 36.74
C ALA A 179 12.08 -10.53 36.90
N THR A 180 11.37 -9.76 37.72
CA THR A 180 10.06 -10.16 38.23
C THR A 180 9.02 -9.04 38.15
N GLY A 181 7.76 -9.43 38.31
CA GLY A 181 6.64 -8.54 38.61
C GLY A 181 5.62 -9.23 39.53
N PRO A 182 4.61 -8.50 40.04
CA PRO A 182 4.29 -7.09 39.77
C PRO A 182 4.98 -6.09 40.72
N GLU A 183 5.94 -6.53 41.54
CA GLU A 183 6.73 -5.66 42.43
C GLU A 183 8.01 -5.11 41.78
N GLY A 184 8.29 -5.42 40.51
CA GLY A 184 9.43 -4.89 39.76
C GLY A 184 10.81 -5.13 40.37
N LYS A 185 11.01 -6.28 41.02
CA LYS A 185 12.28 -6.62 41.67
C LYS A 185 13.20 -7.41 40.75
N VAL A 186 14.49 -7.20 40.93
CA VAL A 186 15.54 -8.11 40.45
C VAL A 186 16.07 -8.89 41.64
N PHE A 187 15.91 -10.21 41.62
CA PHE A 187 16.47 -11.11 42.63
C PHE A 187 17.83 -11.64 42.20
N ARG A 188 18.74 -11.81 43.16
CA ARG A 188 19.94 -12.63 43.02
C ARG A 188 19.68 -13.97 43.71
N VAL A 189 19.89 -15.07 43.02
CA VAL A 189 19.65 -16.44 43.48
C VAL A 189 20.95 -17.23 43.44
N ASP A 190 21.26 -17.92 44.54
CA ASP A 190 22.44 -18.79 44.64
C ASP A 190 22.18 -20.21 44.15
N GLN A 191 23.21 -21.06 44.14
CA GLN A 191 23.12 -22.44 43.65
C GLN A 191 22.17 -23.33 44.49
N ALA A 192 21.88 -22.94 45.73
CA ALA A 192 20.94 -23.64 46.60
C ALA A 192 19.49 -23.17 46.42
N GLY A 193 19.24 -22.21 45.52
CA GLY A 193 17.90 -21.66 45.27
C GLY A 193 17.52 -20.54 46.24
N LYS A 194 18.45 -20.06 47.07
CA LYS A 194 18.18 -18.97 48.01
C LYS A 194 18.20 -17.64 47.28
N ALA A 195 17.05 -16.96 47.27
CA ALA A 195 16.88 -15.66 46.65
C ALA A 195 17.05 -14.49 47.63
N GLN A 196 17.61 -13.39 47.15
CA GLN A 196 17.67 -12.10 47.84
C GLN A 196 17.41 -10.98 46.85
N VAL A 197 16.71 -9.93 47.28
CA VAL A 197 16.50 -8.75 46.43
C VAL A 197 17.85 -8.10 46.12
N HIS A 198 18.16 -7.97 44.84
CA HIS A 198 19.35 -7.31 44.34
C HIS A 198 19.07 -5.87 43.97
N PHE A 199 17.90 -5.61 43.40
CA PHE A 199 17.41 -4.27 43.10
C PHE A 199 15.88 -4.25 43.24
N ASP A 200 15.38 -3.15 43.79
CA ASP A 200 13.97 -2.84 43.99
C ASP A 200 13.68 -1.58 43.18
N SER A 201 12.88 -1.71 42.13
CA SER A 201 12.59 -0.61 41.21
C SER A 201 11.25 0.05 41.54
N ASP A 202 11.05 1.28 41.07
CA ASP A 202 9.74 1.95 41.17
C ASP A 202 8.75 1.49 40.08
N GLU A 203 9.18 0.59 39.18
CA GLU A 203 8.36 0.03 38.11
C GLU A 203 7.67 -1.24 38.61
N ALA A 204 6.50 -1.59 38.06
CA ALA A 204 5.81 -2.82 38.46
C ALA A 204 6.46 -4.08 37.86
N HIS A 205 7.13 -3.95 36.70
CA HIS A 205 7.65 -5.09 35.98
C HIS A 205 9.06 -4.80 35.45
N ILE A 206 9.99 -5.69 35.76
CA ILE A 206 11.25 -5.83 35.03
C ILE A 206 11.10 -7.02 34.09
N VAL A 207 11.30 -6.80 32.79
CA VAL A 207 10.94 -7.78 31.74
C VAL A 207 12.12 -8.33 30.95
N SER A 208 13.32 -7.75 31.10
CA SER A 208 14.53 -8.23 30.44
C SER A 208 15.76 -8.08 31.33
N LEU A 209 16.74 -8.98 31.14
CA LEU A 209 18.01 -8.97 31.86
C LEU A 209 19.17 -9.36 30.94
N ALA A 210 20.33 -8.74 31.16
CA ALA A 210 21.60 -9.21 30.64
C ALA A 210 22.72 -8.91 31.65
N VAL A 211 23.75 -9.77 31.70
CA VAL A 211 24.94 -9.55 32.53
C VAL A 211 26.11 -9.22 31.61
N ALA A 212 26.76 -8.09 31.85
CA ALA A 212 27.97 -7.69 31.16
C ALA A 212 29.19 -8.48 31.66
N ASP A 213 30.28 -8.51 30.88
CA ASP A 213 31.51 -9.23 31.24
C ASP A 213 32.13 -8.76 32.58
N ASP A 214 31.88 -7.52 33.00
CA ASP A 214 32.37 -6.98 34.27
C ASP A 214 31.46 -7.33 35.48
N GLY A 215 30.37 -8.07 35.26
CA GLY A 215 29.39 -8.44 36.27
C GLY A 215 28.27 -7.42 36.49
N THR A 216 28.27 -6.30 35.75
CA THR A 216 27.16 -5.34 35.77
C THR A 216 25.90 -5.98 35.21
N VAL A 217 24.78 -5.85 35.92
CA VAL A 217 23.47 -6.34 35.47
C VAL A 217 22.72 -5.19 34.81
N TYR A 218 22.26 -5.39 33.58
CA TYR A 218 21.34 -4.50 32.90
C TYR A 218 19.93 -5.07 32.97
N ALA A 219 18.96 -4.22 33.29
CA ALA A 219 17.57 -4.61 33.50
C ALA A 219 16.63 -3.65 32.78
N GLY A 220 15.71 -4.19 31.98
CA GLY A 220 14.71 -3.40 31.26
C GLY A 220 13.35 -3.44 31.94
N SER A 221 12.72 -2.28 32.12
CA SER A 221 11.37 -2.19 32.69
C SER A 221 10.26 -2.31 31.66
N ASN A 222 9.05 -2.58 32.15
CA ASN A 222 7.79 -2.36 31.45
C ASN A 222 6.94 -1.40 32.29
N GLY A 223 6.36 -0.40 31.64
CA GLY A 223 5.83 0.81 32.26
C GLY A 223 6.47 2.03 31.61
N LYS A 224 7.55 2.55 32.21
CA LYS A 224 8.26 3.74 31.74
C LYS A 224 9.38 3.47 30.72
N GLY A 225 9.54 2.23 30.24
CA GLY A 225 10.59 1.91 29.26
C GLY A 225 12.01 2.29 29.70
N LEU A 226 12.39 1.96 30.94
CA LEU A 226 13.69 2.32 31.51
C LEU A 226 14.71 1.19 31.37
N LEU A 227 15.95 1.56 31.03
CA LEU A 227 17.11 0.67 31.12
C LEU A 227 17.91 0.99 32.37
N TYR A 228 17.91 0.08 33.33
CA TYR A 228 18.70 0.19 34.55
C TYR A 228 20.08 -0.45 34.35
N LYS A 229 21.11 0.22 34.89
CA LYS A 229 22.45 -0.32 35.10
C LYS A 229 22.66 -0.57 36.59
N ILE A 230 22.78 -1.84 36.99
CA ILE A 230 22.88 -2.30 38.37
C ILE A 230 24.32 -2.80 38.60
N THR A 231 25.07 -2.06 39.41
CA THR A 231 26.51 -2.32 39.68
C THR A 231 26.72 -3.12 40.96
N GLY A 232 25.67 -3.35 41.73
CA GLY A 232 25.67 -4.12 42.98
C GLY A 232 24.33 -4.01 43.71
N PRO A 233 24.19 -4.67 44.87
CA PRO A 233 22.94 -4.69 45.63
C PRO A 233 22.46 -3.27 45.97
N GLY A 234 21.25 -2.90 45.51
CA GLY A 234 20.65 -1.58 45.69
C GLY A 234 21.35 -0.44 44.94
N ARG A 235 22.37 -0.72 44.11
CA ARG A 235 23.17 0.28 43.39
C ARG A 235 22.82 0.28 41.92
N ALA A 236 21.68 0.88 41.60
CA ALA A 236 21.20 1.04 40.23
C ALA A 236 21.18 2.52 39.82
N THR A 237 21.36 2.74 38.52
CA THR A 237 21.14 4.04 37.86
C THR A 237 20.33 3.80 36.59
N VAL A 238 19.52 4.76 36.16
CA VAL A 238 18.91 4.72 34.82
C VAL A 238 20.02 5.02 33.81
N ALA A 239 20.37 4.03 33.00
CA ALA A 239 21.33 4.17 31.92
C ALA A 239 20.72 4.88 30.71
N TYR A 240 19.43 4.64 30.46
CA TYR A 240 18.69 5.30 29.40
C TYR A 240 17.18 5.28 29.69
N ASP A 241 16.51 6.35 29.29
CA ASP A 241 15.05 6.55 29.37
C ASP A 241 14.52 6.62 27.93
N PHE A 242 13.83 5.57 27.48
CA PHE A 242 13.31 5.48 26.12
C PHE A 242 11.93 6.13 26.04
N ASP A 243 11.59 6.79 24.92
CA ASP A 243 10.18 7.10 24.59
C ASP A 243 9.44 5.81 24.17
N ALA A 244 9.27 4.89 25.11
CA ALA A 244 8.76 3.55 24.95
C ALA A 244 8.02 3.11 26.23
N ASP A 245 7.21 2.06 26.10
CA ASP A 245 6.48 1.48 27.24
C ASP A 245 7.22 0.27 27.82
N GLU A 246 8.18 -0.31 27.09
CA GLU A 246 8.99 -1.42 27.60
C GLU A 246 10.38 -1.51 26.98
N VAL A 247 11.31 -2.10 27.74
CA VAL A 247 12.63 -2.55 27.28
C VAL A 247 12.62 -4.07 27.22
N LYS A 248 12.26 -4.59 26.04
CA LYS A 248 11.86 -6.00 25.84
C LYS A 248 13.02 -6.99 25.82
N ALA A 249 14.18 -6.60 25.28
CA ALA A 249 15.33 -7.49 25.16
C ALA A 249 16.65 -6.72 25.24
N ILE A 250 17.66 -7.36 25.81
CA ILE A 250 19.01 -6.82 25.95
C ILE A 250 19.99 -7.92 25.54
N ALA A 251 20.93 -7.60 24.64
CA ALA A 251 21.96 -8.54 24.21
C ALA A 251 23.31 -7.83 24.06
N PHE A 252 24.39 -8.52 24.42
CA PHE A 252 25.75 -8.02 24.21
C PHE A 252 26.33 -8.59 22.92
N GLY A 253 26.91 -7.70 22.10
CA GLY A 253 27.76 -8.05 20.97
C GLY A 253 29.24 -8.09 21.35
N LYS A 254 30.09 -8.17 20.33
CA LYS A 254 31.55 -8.10 20.52
C LYS A 254 31.97 -6.74 21.06
N ASN A 255 33.14 -6.70 21.70
CA ASN A 255 33.74 -5.49 22.23
C ASN A 255 32.86 -4.72 23.23
N GLY A 256 31.90 -5.37 23.90
CA GLY A 256 31.05 -4.74 24.91
C GLY A 256 29.99 -3.80 24.34
N ALA A 257 29.72 -3.83 23.03
CA ALA A 257 28.54 -3.17 22.47
C ALA A 257 27.29 -3.84 23.02
N MET A 258 26.31 -3.05 23.44
CA MET A 258 25.03 -3.55 23.94
C MET A 258 23.91 -3.15 22.98
N PHE A 259 23.04 -4.09 22.68
CA PHE A 259 21.86 -3.88 21.85
C PHE A 259 20.61 -4.03 22.71
N VAL A 260 19.65 -3.13 22.50
CA VAL A 260 18.45 -3.05 23.32
C VAL A 260 17.24 -2.90 22.41
N VAL A 261 16.23 -3.74 22.61
CA VAL A 261 14.91 -3.57 22.01
C VAL A 261 14.03 -2.80 22.99
N ALA A 262 13.45 -1.69 22.51
CA ALA A 262 12.44 -0.93 23.23
C ALA A 262 11.16 -0.86 22.38
N ASN A 263 9.99 -1.03 23.00
CA ASN A 263 8.71 -1.03 22.28
C ASN A 263 7.73 -0.03 22.86
N LYS A 264 6.94 0.59 21.97
CA LYS A 264 5.78 1.41 22.32
C LYS A 264 4.51 0.64 22.02
N MET A 265 3.69 0.36 23.02
CA MET A 265 2.54 -0.53 22.93
C MET A 265 1.25 0.27 22.81
N ASN A 266 0.30 -0.22 22.01
CA ASN A 266 -1.00 0.43 21.86
C ASN A 266 -1.97 0.16 23.02
N GLU A 267 -1.60 -0.75 23.91
CA GLU A 267 -2.37 -1.16 25.08
C GLU A 267 -1.44 -1.21 26.28
N SER A 268 -1.94 -0.81 27.46
CA SER A 268 -1.20 -0.94 28.70
C SER A 268 -0.89 -2.40 28.99
N PHE A 269 0.31 -2.67 29.49
CA PHE A 269 0.74 -4.02 29.79
C PHE A 269 -0.17 -4.69 30.83
N ALA A 270 -0.63 -5.89 30.49
CA ALA A 270 -1.34 -6.78 31.40
C ALA A 270 -0.77 -8.19 31.25
N PRO A 271 -0.30 -8.83 32.33
CA PRO A 271 0.14 -10.22 32.28
C PRO A 271 -1.01 -11.10 31.75
N PRO A 272 -0.73 -12.05 30.85
CA PRO A 272 -1.76 -12.98 30.38
C PRO A 272 -2.36 -13.76 31.57
N LYS A 273 -3.70 -13.83 31.64
CA LYS A 273 -4.40 -14.53 32.73
C LYS A 273 -4.75 -15.97 32.33
N ARG A 274 -4.61 -16.90 33.27
CA ARG A 274 -4.99 -18.31 33.07
C ARG A 274 -6.52 -18.46 32.95
N ASN A 275 -7.04 -18.62 31.74
CA ASN A 275 -8.45 -18.99 31.52
C ASN A 275 -8.63 -20.50 31.77
N ARG A 276 -9.35 -20.87 32.83
CA ARG A 276 -9.59 -22.28 33.21
C ARG A 276 -10.68 -22.99 32.38
N THR A 277 -11.27 -22.35 31.36
CA THR A 277 -12.51 -22.82 30.71
C THR A 277 -12.44 -23.09 29.20
N SER A 278 -11.27 -23.10 28.55
CA SER A 278 -11.17 -23.46 27.13
C SER A 278 -10.32 -24.70 26.91
N SER A 279 -10.94 -25.77 26.42
CA SER A 279 -10.28 -26.84 25.69
C SER A 279 -9.50 -26.26 24.50
N ALA A 280 -8.39 -26.92 24.14
CA ALA A 280 -7.52 -26.57 23.03
C ALA A 280 -8.27 -26.51 21.69
N GLY A 281 -8.92 -25.39 21.43
CA GLY A 281 -9.38 -24.95 20.12
C GLY A 281 -8.66 -23.64 19.78
N PRO A 282 -8.50 -23.30 18.50
CA PRO A 282 -7.90 -22.03 18.09
C PRO A 282 -8.70 -20.91 18.72
N GLN A 283 -8.14 -20.27 19.75
CA GLN A 283 -8.77 -19.15 20.40
C GLN A 283 -8.82 -18.02 19.37
N SER A 284 -10.01 -17.52 19.07
CA SER A 284 -10.22 -16.33 18.24
C SER A 284 -9.48 -15.15 18.90
N THR A 285 -8.22 -14.95 18.51
CA THR A 285 -7.41 -13.82 18.94
C THR A 285 -7.97 -12.59 18.26
N ARG A 286 -8.64 -11.74 19.04
CA ARG A 286 -8.76 -10.32 18.67
C ARG A 286 -7.32 -9.87 18.32
N PRO A 287 -7.05 -9.35 17.11
CA PRO A 287 -5.69 -8.99 16.76
C PRO A 287 -5.22 -7.94 17.77
N ALA A 288 -4.25 -8.29 18.61
CA ALA A 288 -3.53 -7.29 19.39
C ALA A 288 -2.97 -6.32 18.36
N LYS A 289 -3.35 -5.04 18.44
CA LYS A 289 -2.78 -4.03 17.54
C LYS A 289 -1.28 -4.01 17.78
N PRO A 290 -0.46 -4.42 16.81
CA PRO A 290 0.98 -4.50 17.03
C PRO A 290 1.49 -3.13 17.49
N GLY A 291 2.35 -3.10 18.51
CA GLY A 291 3.03 -1.88 18.94
C GLY A 291 4.06 -1.41 17.90
N LYS A 292 4.95 -0.50 18.31
CA LYS A 292 6.11 -0.04 17.53
C LYS A 292 7.38 -0.57 18.14
N GLY A 293 8.29 -1.07 17.31
CA GLY A 293 9.56 -1.65 17.73
C GLY A 293 10.72 -0.73 17.41
N MET A 294 11.65 -0.59 18.35
CA MET A 294 12.89 0.16 18.16
C MET A 294 14.07 -0.68 18.61
N LEU A 295 15.15 -0.66 17.83
CA LEU A 295 16.42 -1.28 18.17
C LEU A 295 17.47 -0.20 18.37
N TYR A 296 18.13 -0.23 19.51
CA TYR A 296 19.22 0.66 19.86
C TYR A 296 20.53 -0.10 20.03
N ARG A 297 21.63 0.56 19.70
CA ARG A 297 23.00 0.17 20.04
C ARG A 297 23.60 1.16 21.04
N PHE A 298 24.33 0.64 22.01
CA PHE A 298 25.08 1.40 23.00
C PHE A 298 26.56 1.08 22.86
N GLY A 299 27.37 2.12 22.68
CA GLY A 299 28.83 2.04 22.76
C GLY A 299 29.33 1.81 24.20
N LYS A 300 30.63 1.57 24.36
CA LYS A 300 31.26 1.46 25.71
C LYS A 300 31.15 2.75 26.53
N ASP A 301 31.06 3.88 25.85
CA ASP A 301 30.83 5.21 26.41
C ASP A 301 29.38 5.43 26.89
N GLY A 302 28.48 4.49 26.59
CA GLY A 302 27.06 4.57 26.93
C GLY A 302 26.24 5.43 25.98
N ILE A 303 26.81 5.89 24.86
CA ILE A 303 26.07 6.66 23.86
C ILE A 303 25.08 5.73 23.15
N ALA A 304 23.81 6.12 23.14
CA ALA A 304 22.73 5.41 22.47
C ALA A 304 22.60 5.85 21.01
N GLU A 305 22.42 4.89 20.11
CA GLU A 305 22.16 5.08 18.69
C GLU A 305 20.96 4.21 18.30
N GLN A 306 19.94 4.81 17.69
CA GLN A 306 18.76 4.10 17.21
C GLN A 306 19.05 3.55 15.80
N LEU A 307 19.18 2.23 15.69
CA LEU A 307 19.55 1.57 14.42
C LEU A 307 18.36 1.28 13.52
N LEU A 308 17.24 0.85 14.13
CA LEU A 308 16.07 0.38 13.39
C LEU A 308 14.78 0.77 14.10
N THR A 309 13.74 1.03 13.32
CA THR A 309 12.38 1.30 13.83
C THR A 309 11.34 0.74 12.90
N ASP A 310 10.30 0.16 13.49
CA ASP A 310 9.11 -0.31 12.81
C ASP A 310 7.88 0.34 13.45
N ASN A 311 7.08 1.03 12.63
CA ASN A 311 5.88 1.73 13.08
C ASN A 311 4.63 0.85 13.06
N ASP A 312 4.72 -0.32 12.42
CA ASP A 312 3.61 -1.23 12.15
C ASP A 312 3.68 -2.49 13.02
N THR A 313 4.83 -2.79 13.65
CA THR A 313 4.97 -3.86 14.63
C THR A 313 6.05 -3.63 15.69
N HIS A 314 5.96 -4.38 16.79
CA HIS A 314 6.90 -4.39 17.90
C HIS A 314 7.89 -5.56 17.75
N TYR A 315 9.06 -5.46 18.37
CA TYR A 315 10.06 -6.53 18.37
C TYR A 315 9.97 -7.34 19.65
N VAL A 316 10.06 -8.67 19.54
CA VAL A 316 9.85 -9.58 20.68
C VAL A 316 11.11 -10.34 21.07
N SER A 317 12.07 -10.49 20.15
CA SER A 317 13.29 -11.26 20.35
C SER A 317 14.48 -10.56 19.71
N LEU A 318 15.66 -10.76 20.28
CA LEU A 318 16.92 -10.13 19.86
C LEU A 318 18.05 -11.16 19.93
N ALA A 319 18.84 -11.25 18.88
CA ALA A 319 20.09 -12.01 18.88
C ALA A 319 21.18 -11.25 18.13
N ILE A 320 22.44 -11.52 18.50
CA ILE A 320 23.61 -10.97 17.83
C ILE A 320 24.35 -12.13 17.14
N ASP A 321 24.71 -11.93 15.89
CA ASP A 321 25.49 -12.91 15.13
C ASP A 321 26.99 -12.87 15.48
N GLU A 322 27.78 -13.68 14.79
CA GLU A 322 29.23 -13.71 14.98
C GLU A 322 29.94 -12.47 14.42
N SER A 323 29.32 -11.70 13.51
CA SER A 323 29.89 -10.46 12.99
C SER A 323 29.64 -9.26 13.91
N GLY A 324 28.64 -9.35 14.80
CA GLY A 324 28.17 -8.27 15.65
C GLY A 324 26.89 -7.61 15.14
N ALA A 325 26.30 -8.13 14.06
CA ALA A 325 25.05 -7.65 13.50
C ALA A 325 23.86 -8.08 14.37
N PRO A 326 22.94 -7.16 14.69
CA PRO A 326 21.73 -7.48 15.43
C PRO A 326 20.65 -8.08 14.54
N TYR A 327 19.88 -9.01 15.09
CA TYR A 327 18.71 -9.63 14.48
C TYR A 327 17.52 -9.48 15.42
N VAL A 328 16.42 -8.92 14.92
CA VAL A 328 15.19 -8.70 15.69
C VAL A 328 14.03 -9.47 15.07
N GLY A 329 13.34 -10.26 15.90
CA GLY A 329 12.12 -10.98 15.52
C GLY A 329 10.88 -10.16 15.86
N THR A 330 9.90 -10.14 14.96
CA THR A 330 8.68 -9.34 15.13
C THR A 330 7.59 -10.06 15.92
N GLY A 331 6.76 -9.25 16.60
CA GLY A 331 5.54 -9.68 17.28
C GLY A 331 4.30 -9.72 16.39
N ALA A 332 4.46 -9.51 15.08
CA ALA A 332 3.43 -9.73 14.07
C ALA A 332 4.09 -10.09 12.73
N GLU A 333 3.38 -10.84 11.89
CA GLU A 333 3.82 -11.27 10.54
C GLU A 333 5.05 -12.18 10.50
N GLY A 334 5.56 -12.66 11.64
CA GLY A 334 6.60 -13.70 11.64
C GLY A 334 7.91 -13.34 10.93
N ARG A 335 8.34 -12.07 11.00
CA ARG A 335 9.49 -11.56 10.25
C ARG A 335 10.73 -11.42 11.12
N LEU A 336 11.89 -11.67 10.50
CA LEU A 336 13.20 -11.42 11.09
C LEU A 336 13.91 -10.32 10.30
N TYR A 337 14.34 -9.28 10.99
CA TYR A 337 15.12 -8.19 10.41
C TYR A 337 16.54 -8.16 10.96
N THR A 338 17.48 -7.70 10.14
CA THR A 338 18.81 -7.25 10.57
C THR A 338 19.07 -5.83 10.05
N VAL A 339 20.05 -5.15 10.61
CA VAL A 339 20.44 -3.79 10.21
C VAL A 339 21.95 -3.63 10.31
N ASP A 340 22.55 -2.96 9.33
CA ASP A 340 23.98 -2.67 9.30
C ASP A 340 24.34 -1.28 9.87
N ASP A 341 25.63 -0.97 9.93
CA ASP A 341 26.13 0.32 10.42
C ASP A 341 25.71 1.52 9.55
N ALA A 342 25.30 1.28 8.31
CA ALA A 342 24.77 2.29 7.41
C ALA A 342 23.24 2.49 7.57
N HIS A 343 22.63 1.84 8.59
CA HIS A 343 21.20 1.83 8.85
C HIS A 343 20.37 1.21 7.72
N VAL A 344 20.98 0.31 6.92
CA VAL A 344 20.27 -0.44 5.89
C VAL A 344 19.60 -1.64 6.54
N ALA A 345 18.27 -1.57 6.68
CA ALA A 345 17.46 -2.64 7.23
C ALA A 345 17.27 -3.75 6.20
N SER A 346 17.35 -5.01 6.59
CA SER A 346 17.11 -6.16 5.71
C SER A 346 16.12 -7.13 6.34
N LEU A 347 15.02 -7.42 5.63
CA LEU A 347 14.14 -8.55 5.93
C LEU A 347 14.88 -9.82 5.52
N VAL A 348 15.27 -10.68 6.46
CA VAL A 348 16.11 -11.86 6.19
C VAL A 348 15.37 -13.19 6.27
N ALA A 349 14.19 -13.18 6.88
CA ALA A 349 13.23 -14.29 6.86
C ALA A 349 11.81 -13.76 7.00
N ASP A 350 10.90 -14.31 6.21
CA ASP A 350 9.45 -14.15 6.31
C ASP A 350 8.86 -15.54 6.55
N THR A 351 8.06 -15.72 7.60
CA THR A 351 7.53 -17.02 8.02
C THR A 351 6.02 -16.99 8.03
N ASP A 352 5.39 -18.14 7.84
CA ASP A 352 3.93 -18.25 7.84
C ASP A 352 3.31 -18.05 9.22
N GLU A 353 4.12 -18.17 10.29
CA GLU A 353 3.66 -18.05 11.66
C GLU A 353 3.60 -16.60 12.12
N ARG A 354 2.84 -16.35 13.18
CA ARG A 354 2.49 -14.98 13.56
C ARG A 354 3.65 -14.17 14.13
N GLN A 355 4.55 -14.80 14.86
CA GLN A 355 5.60 -14.11 15.65
C GLN A 355 6.87 -14.95 15.73
N ILE A 356 8.02 -14.29 15.91
CA ILE A 356 9.31 -14.94 16.20
C ILE A 356 9.64 -14.79 17.69
N GLY A 357 9.17 -15.71 18.53
CA GLY A 357 9.31 -15.63 19.99
C GLY A 357 10.73 -15.87 20.50
N ALA A 358 11.57 -16.60 19.76
CA ALA A 358 12.99 -16.76 20.09
C ALA A 358 13.85 -16.88 18.83
N VAL A 359 15.09 -16.38 18.90
CA VAL A 359 16.06 -16.40 17.81
C VAL A 359 17.46 -16.66 18.34
N VAL A 360 18.22 -17.50 17.62
CA VAL A 360 19.66 -17.68 17.79
C VAL A 360 20.30 -17.75 16.41
N VAL A 361 21.21 -16.82 16.11
CA VAL A 361 21.85 -16.68 14.78
C VAL A 361 23.36 -16.94 14.79
N SER A 362 23.96 -17.13 15.97
CA SER A 362 25.39 -17.40 16.15
C SER A 362 25.66 -18.81 16.69
N GLY A 363 26.89 -19.29 16.50
CA GLY A 363 27.30 -20.62 16.94
C GLY A 363 26.82 -21.73 16.01
N LYS A 364 27.01 -22.98 16.47
CA LYS A 364 26.71 -24.18 15.66
C LYS A 364 25.21 -24.42 15.48
N GLN A 365 24.41 -24.14 16.51
CA GLN A 365 22.97 -24.32 16.48
C GLN A 365 22.30 -22.95 16.29
N ARG A 366 21.69 -22.75 15.12
CA ARG A 366 21.02 -21.50 14.74
C ARG A 366 19.57 -21.80 14.37
N PHE A 367 18.64 -20.98 14.85
CA PHE A 367 17.20 -21.20 14.64
C PHE A 367 16.36 -19.96 14.90
N LEU A 368 15.12 -20.04 14.41
CA LEU A 368 13.98 -19.23 14.82
C LEU A 368 12.97 -20.17 15.49
N ALA A 369 12.32 -19.73 16.56
CA ALA A 369 11.17 -20.42 17.13
C ALA A 369 9.96 -19.48 17.04
N THR A 370 8.92 -19.94 16.35
CA THR A 370 7.74 -19.13 16.06
C THR A 370 6.56 -19.47 16.98
N THR A 371 5.49 -18.68 16.93
CA THR A 371 4.27 -18.83 17.76
C THR A 371 3.02 -18.77 16.87
N ASP A 372 1.96 -19.47 17.31
CA ASP A 372 0.67 -19.61 16.60
C ASP A 372 0.82 -20.13 15.17
N PRO A 373 1.26 -21.40 14.97
CA PRO A 373 1.68 -22.39 15.97
C PRO A 373 3.18 -22.33 16.33
N VAL A 374 3.63 -23.16 17.28
CA VAL A 374 5.07 -23.28 17.57
C VAL A 374 5.78 -24.14 16.54
N VAL A 375 6.64 -23.51 15.75
CA VAL A 375 7.54 -24.19 14.80
C VAL A 375 8.98 -23.83 15.11
N PHE A 376 9.83 -24.84 15.27
CA PHE A 376 11.26 -24.66 15.33
C PHE A 376 11.82 -24.66 13.90
N ARG A 377 12.29 -23.50 13.45
CA ARG A 377 12.85 -23.26 12.14
C ARG A 377 14.38 -23.19 12.20
N GLU A 378 15.03 -24.33 12.03
CA GLU A 378 16.50 -24.42 11.98
C GLU A 378 17.06 -23.55 10.84
N ILE A 379 18.04 -22.70 11.13
CA ILE A 379 18.74 -21.90 10.11
C ILE A 379 19.83 -22.77 9.48
N LYS A 380 19.49 -23.39 8.34
CA LYS A 380 20.37 -24.30 7.61
C LYS A 380 21.49 -23.58 6.87
N GLY A 381 21.28 -22.32 6.52
CA GLY A 381 22.23 -21.49 5.79
C GLY A 381 21.58 -20.25 5.19
N THR A 382 22.27 -19.66 4.23
CA THR A 382 21.79 -18.52 3.45
C THR A 382 21.74 -18.93 1.98
N GLY A 383 20.56 -18.78 1.36
CA GLY A 383 20.31 -19.18 -0.01
C GLY A 383 20.19 -20.68 -0.26
N GLY A 384 20.00 -21.06 -1.51
CA GLY A 384 19.82 -22.45 -1.92
C GLY A 384 19.01 -22.56 -3.20
N ALA A 385 18.71 -23.78 -3.65
CA ALA A 385 17.84 -24.01 -4.81
C ALA A 385 16.44 -23.41 -4.64
N ASP A 386 16.00 -23.29 -3.38
CA ASP A 386 14.68 -22.79 -2.99
C ASP A 386 14.67 -21.28 -2.67
N ALA A 387 15.79 -20.57 -2.85
CA ALA A 387 15.83 -19.11 -2.73
C ALA A 387 15.09 -18.48 -3.92
N VAL A 388 13.81 -18.21 -3.71
CA VAL A 388 12.83 -17.80 -4.70
C VAL A 388 12.17 -16.52 -4.24
N TRP A 389 12.32 -15.48 -5.06
CA TRP A 389 11.51 -14.27 -4.96
C TRP A 389 10.39 -14.37 -5.99
N THR A 390 9.14 -14.19 -5.56
CA THR A 390 7.98 -14.11 -6.48
C THR A 390 7.29 -12.77 -6.27
N SER A 391 7.11 -11.97 -7.32
CA SER A 391 6.43 -10.68 -7.23
C SER A 391 4.97 -10.82 -6.78
N LYS A 392 4.39 -9.71 -6.31
CA LYS A 392 2.92 -9.54 -6.32
C LYS A 392 2.37 -9.85 -7.70
N VAL A 393 1.08 -10.18 -7.75
CA VAL A 393 0.35 -10.21 -9.02
C VAL A 393 0.29 -8.79 -9.57
N LEU A 394 0.80 -8.62 -10.79
CA LEU A 394 0.82 -7.35 -11.50
C LEU A 394 -0.39 -7.31 -12.43
N ASP A 395 -1.23 -6.27 -12.30
CA ASP A 395 -2.46 -6.08 -13.09
C ASP A 395 -2.21 -5.09 -14.23
N ALA A 396 -2.39 -5.53 -15.47
CA ALA A 396 -2.30 -4.68 -16.65
C ALA A 396 -3.59 -3.86 -16.91
N GLY A 397 -4.63 -4.04 -16.09
CA GLY A 397 -5.96 -3.41 -16.19
C GLY A 397 -6.84 -4.10 -17.24
N LEU A 398 -6.27 -4.40 -18.40
CA LEU A 398 -6.87 -5.16 -19.49
C LEU A 398 -5.99 -6.36 -19.85
N ARG A 399 -6.52 -7.25 -20.68
CA ARG A 399 -5.70 -8.34 -21.23
C ARG A 399 -4.51 -7.75 -21.99
N ALA A 400 -3.32 -8.25 -21.68
CA ALA A 400 -2.07 -7.74 -22.22
C ALA A 400 -1.24 -8.84 -22.86
N THR A 401 -0.46 -8.45 -23.86
CA THR A 401 0.66 -9.21 -24.39
C THR A 401 1.94 -8.71 -23.75
N PHE A 402 2.70 -9.62 -23.14
CA PHE A 402 3.95 -9.30 -22.44
C PHE A 402 5.14 -9.39 -23.41
N GLY A 403 5.95 -8.33 -23.42
CA GLY A 403 7.13 -8.19 -24.27
C GLY A 403 8.41 -8.59 -23.54
N ARG A 404 9.41 -7.70 -23.55
CA ARG A 404 10.71 -7.98 -22.94
C ARG A 404 10.64 -7.92 -21.41
N LEU A 405 11.29 -8.86 -20.75
CA LEU A 405 11.65 -8.78 -19.34
C LEU A 405 13.12 -8.34 -19.23
N ALA A 406 13.35 -7.21 -18.56
CA ALA A 406 14.67 -6.69 -18.24
C ALA A 406 14.87 -6.64 -16.73
N TRP A 407 16.11 -6.80 -16.29
CA TRP A 407 16.46 -6.64 -14.88
C TRP A 407 17.91 -6.21 -14.74
N ARG A 408 18.21 -5.59 -13.61
CA ARG A 408 19.56 -5.23 -13.21
C ARG A 408 19.97 -6.08 -12.02
N SER A 409 21.05 -6.82 -12.17
CA SER A 409 21.62 -7.62 -11.10
C SER A 409 23.13 -7.56 -11.04
N GLU A 410 23.67 -7.76 -9.84
CA GLU A 410 25.06 -8.14 -9.65
C GLU A 410 25.08 -9.67 -9.48
N GLY A 411 25.89 -10.39 -10.25
CA GLY A 411 25.85 -11.85 -10.27
C GLY A 411 24.73 -12.43 -11.16
N GLN A 412 24.68 -13.76 -11.21
CA GLN A 412 23.81 -14.51 -12.13
C GLN A 412 22.48 -14.91 -11.48
N LEU A 413 21.37 -14.51 -12.09
CA LEU A 413 20.01 -14.88 -11.67
C LEU A 413 19.26 -15.57 -12.79
N GLU A 414 18.21 -16.29 -12.41
CA GLU A 414 17.26 -16.87 -13.37
C GLU A 414 15.85 -16.34 -13.10
N LEU A 415 15.25 -15.67 -14.09
CA LEU A 415 13.91 -15.10 -13.99
C LEU A 415 12.91 -15.84 -14.87
N SER A 416 11.70 -16.06 -14.38
CA SER A 416 10.60 -16.71 -15.10
C SER A 416 9.30 -15.93 -14.89
N THR A 417 8.35 -16.09 -15.79
CA THR A 417 7.04 -15.42 -15.71
C THR A 417 5.90 -16.43 -15.82
N ARG A 418 4.73 -16.07 -15.30
CA ARG A 418 3.44 -16.73 -15.61
C ARG A 418 2.34 -15.68 -15.69
N SER A 419 1.27 -15.99 -16.40
CA SER A 419 0.16 -15.06 -16.61
C SER A 419 -1.20 -15.74 -16.44
N GLY A 420 -2.24 -14.94 -16.22
CA GLY A 420 -3.61 -15.39 -16.05
C GLY A 420 -4.63 -14.27 -16.24
N ASN A 421 -5.91 -14.60 -16.07
CA ASN A 421 -7.03 -13.65 -16.19
C ASN A 421 -7.85 -13.50 -14.90
N THR A 422 -7.37 -14.05 -13.79
CA THR A 422 -7.93 -13.89 -12.44
C THR A 422 -6.90 -13.20 -11.54
N GLU A 423 -7.35 -12.37 -10.60
CA GLU A 423 -6.47 -11.60 -9.71
C GLU A 423 -5.64 -12.52 -8.80
N THR A 424 -6.26 -13.56 -8.24
CA THR A 424 -5.57 -14.58 -7.47
C THR A 424 -5.14 -15.73 -8.38
N PRO A 425 -3.87 -16.17 -8.35
CA PRO A 425 -3.42 -17.31 -9.14
C PRO A 425 -4.18 -18.59 -8.83
N ASP A 426 -4.77 -19.18 -9.86
CA ASP A 426 -5.57 -20.41 -9.77
C ASP A 426 -5.14 -21.44 -10.84
N ALA A 427 -5.91 -22.52 -11.00
CA ALA A 427 -5.62 -23.59 -11.97
C ALA A 427 -5.71 -23.15 -13.45
N THR A 428 -6.24 -21.96 -13.74
CA THR A 428 -6.37 -21.41 -15.10
C THR A 428 -5.16 -20.57 -15.53
N TRP A 429 -4.27 -20.23 -14.58
CA TRP A 429 -3.02 -19.55 -14.89
C TRP A 429 -2.06 -20.44 -15.66
N SER A 430 -1.21 -19.82 -16.49
CA SER A 430 -0.16 -20.55 -17.19
C SER A 430 0.82 -21.20 -16.21
N ALA A 431 1.46 -22.29 -16.64
CA ALA A 431 2.68 -22.73 -15.99
C ALA A 431 3.73 -21.61 -16.02
N TRP A 432 4.68 -21.66 -15.09
CA TRP A 432 5.86 -20.81 -15.15
C TRP A 432 6.67 -21.08 -16.43
N SER A 433 7.14 -20.01 -17.08
CA SER A 433 8.01 -20.10 -18.24
C SER A 433 9.33 -20.80 -17.90
N SER A 434 10.08 -21.19 -18.94
CA SER A 434 11.51 -21.47 -18.78
C SER A 434 12.22 -20.25 -18.19
N GLY A 435 13.26 -20.50 -17.41
CA GLY A 435 14.03 -19.45 -16.78
C GLY A 435 14.96 -18.75 -17.76
N LEU A 436 14.90 -17.42 -17.76
CA LEU A 436 15.78 -16.53 -18.49
C LEU A 436 17.00 -16.24 -17.63
N GLY A 437 18.20 -16.57 -18.13
CA GLY A 437 19.47 -16.23 -17.47
C GLY A 437 20.00 -14.83 -17.80
N ALA A 438 19.34 -14.12 -18.72
CA ALA A 438 19.64 -12.75 -19.12
C ALA A 438 18.36 -12.07 -19.65
N PRO A 439 18.27 -10.72 -19.63
CA PRO A 439 17.12 -9.99 -20.17
C PRO A 439 16.67 -10.47 -21.55
N GLY A 440 15.39 -10.80 -21.71
CA GLY A 440 14.86 -11.45 -22.90
C GLY A 440 13.34 -11.43 -22.97
N ASP A 441 12.78 -12.01 -24.03
CA ASP A 441 11.34 -11.93 -24.31
C ASP A 441 10.55 -12.90 -23.44
N VAL A 442 9.42 -12.43 -22.90
CA VAL A 442 8.50 -13.23 -22.10
C VAL A 442 7.84 -14.30 -22.95
N GLN A 443 7.79 -15.53 -22.42
CA GLN A 443 7.18 -16.69 -23.06
C GLN A 443 5.78 -17.01 -22.51
N SER A 444 5.34 -16.29 -21.46
CA SER A 444 3.99 -16.44 -20.91
C SER A 444 2.94 -15.96 -21.92
N PRO A 445 1.78 -16.64 -22.01
CA PRO A 445 0.72 -16.24 -22.94
C PRO A 445 0.10 -14.89 -22.57
N PRO A 446 -0.66 -14.25 -23.48
CA PRO A 446 -1.39 -13.03 -23.15
C PRO A 446 -2.41 -13.25 -22.03
N GLY A 447 -2.46 -12.31 -21.09
CA GLY A 447 -3.35 -12.33 -19.92
C GLY A 447 -3.43 -10.94 -19.29
N ARG A 448 -4.44 -10.70 -18.46
CA ARG A 448 -4.55 -9.42 -17.71
C ARG A 448 -3.52 -9.33 -16.58
N TYR A 449 -3.24 -10.45 -15.94
CA TYR A 449 -2.36 -10.52 -14.79
C TYR A 449 -1.07 -11.27 -15.11
N VAL A 450 0.05 -10.85 -14.51
CA VAL A 450 1.35 -11.50 -14.63
C VAL A 450 2.08 -11.54 -13.30
N GLN A 451 2.89 -12.58 -13.10
CA GLN A 451 3.85 -12.66 -12.00
C GLN A 451 5.24 -12.95 -12.54
N ILE A 452 6.23 -12.42 -11.82
CA ILE A 452 7.64 -12.60 -12.09
C ILE A 452 8.25 -13.39 -10.92
N ARG A 453 9.15 -14.30 -11.22
CA ARG A 453 9.88 -15.08 -10.23
C ARG A 453 11.36 -15.10 -10.52
N ALA A 454 12.18 -14.71 -9.56
CA ALA A 454 13.64 -14.79 -9.60
C ALA A 454 14.17 -15.92 -8.70
N ARG A 455 15.25 -16.57 -9.12
CA ARG A 455 15.92 -17.64 -8.38
C ARG A 455 17.42 -17.39 -8.25
N TRP A 456 17.96 -17.68 -7.06
CA TRP A 456 19.39 -17.58 -6.72
C TRP A 456 20.15 -18.90 -6.88
N GLY A 457 19.60 -19.87 -7.61
CA GLY A 457 20.21 -21.20 -7.77
C GLY A 457 21.56 -21.22 -8.50
N ARG A 458 21.86 -20.21 -9.33
CA ARG A 458 23.13 -20.11 -10.09
C ARG A 458 24.23 -19.40 -9.32
N ASP A 459 23.87 -18.37 -8.56
CA ASP A 459 24.77 -17.58 -7.75
C ASP A 459 24.05 -17.11 -6.48
N PRO A 460 24.28 -17.77 -5.33
CA PRO A 460 23.68 -17.36 -4.05
C PRO A 460 24.10 -15.96 -3.58
N LYS A 461 25.17 -15.38 -4.14
CA LYS A 461 25.63 -14.02 -3.80
C LYS A 461 25.05 -12.95 -4.72
N ALA A 462 24.26 -13.34 -5.72
CA ALA A 462 23.67 -12.39 -6.64
C ALA A 462 22.75 -11.40 -5.92
N VAL A 463 22.57 -10.23 -6.53
CA VAL A 463 21.76 -9.12 -6.00
C VAL A 463 20.84 -8.66 -7.11
N LEU A 464 19.54 -8.80 -6.93
CA LEU A 464 18.55 -8.21 -7.82
C LEU A 464 18.26 -6.79 -7.34
N ARG A 465 18.34 -5.81 -8.24
CA ARG A 465 18.13 -4.41 -7.89
C ARG A 465 16.87 -3.81 -8.53
N GLU A 466 16.50 -4.32 -9.70
CA GLU A 466 15.42 -3.75 -10.48
C GLU A 466 14.91 -4.77 -11.49
N VAL A 467 13.59 -4.78 -11.71
CA VAL A 467 12.93 -5.55 -12.77
C VAL A 467 12.00 -4.64 -13.55
N THR A 468 12.06 -4.72 -14.87
CA THR A 468 11.15 -4.02 -15.79
C THR A 468 10.51 -5.02 -16.74
N LEU A 469 9.18 -5.05 -16.76
CA LEU A 469 8.41 -5.86 -17.70
C LEU A 469 7.62 -4.94 -18.64
N TYR A 470 7.95 -5.00 -19.93
CA TYR A 470 7.26 -4.26 -20.98
C TYR A 470 6.02 -5.03 -21.44
N PHE A 471 4.90 -4.36 -21.68
CA PHE A 471 3.67 -4.98 -22.15
C PHE A 471 2.80 -4.01 -22.96
N VAL A 472 1.82 -4.59 -23.65
CA VAL A 472 0.85 -3.86 -24.49
C VAL A 472 -0.53 -4.46 -24.22
N THR A 473 -1.53 -3.63 -23.95
CA THR A 473 -2.92 -4.07 -23.73
C THR A 473 -3.66 -4.25 -25.06
N ASP A 474 -4.72 -5.08 -25.03
CA ASP A 474 -5.69 -5.12 -26.12
C ASP A 474 -6.32 -3.72 -26.28
N ASN A 475 -6.35 -3.19 -27.52
CA ASN A 475 -6.91 -1.85 -27.79
C ASN A 475 -8.44 -1.89 -27.63
N ALA A 476 -8.97 -1.02 -26.77
CA ALA A 476 -10.39 -0.93 -26.46
C ALA A 476 -10.98 0.37 -27.03
N ARG A 477 -12.12 0.24 -27.72
CA ARG A 477 -12.80 1.40 -28.29
C ARG A 477 -13.22 2.38 -27.19
N ALA A 478 -12.76 3.62 -27.25
CA ALA A 478 -13.37 4.71 -26.50
C ALA A 478 -14.79 5.00 -27.04
N VAL A 479 -15.79 5.04 -26.16
CA VAL A 479 -17.20 5.23 -26.52
C VAL A 479 -17.74 6.52 -25.92
N ILE A 480 -18.21 7.42 -26.77
CA ILE A 480 -18.92 8.63 -26.33
C ILE A 480 -20.33 8.21 -25.89
N THR A 481 -20.71 8.55 -24.66
CA THR A 481 -21.97 8.13 -24.04
C THR A 481 -23.01 9.25 -23.95
N SER A 482 -22.58 10.51 -23.87
CA SER A 482 -23.47 11.67 -23.91
C SER A 482 -22.78 12.89 -24.51
N ILE A 483 -23.55 13.77 -25.17
CA ILE A 483 -23.11 15.11 -25.58
C ILE A 483 -24.12 16.11 -25.01
N ASP A 484 -23.61 17.03 -24.22
CA ASP A 484 -24.35 18.08 -23.53
C ASP A 484 -23.95 19.44 -24.12
N ALA A 485 -24.93 20.31 -24.39
CA ALA A 485 -24.74 21.65 -24.89
C ALA A 485 -25.45 22.65 -23.96
N THR A 486 -24.71 23.65 -23.49
CA THR A 486 -25.24 24.65 -22.55
C THR A 486 -24.77 26.05 -22.93
N ALA A 487 -25.64 27.06 -22.84
CA ALA A 487 -25.20 28.44 -23.00
C ALA A 487 -24.23 28.80 -21.86
N LYS A 488 -23.07 29.39 -22.19
CA LYS A 488 -21.93 29.59 -21.27
C LYS A 488 -22.26 30.43 -20.01
N ASN A 489 -23.40 31.14 -20.00
CA ASN A 489 -23.88 31.95 -18.87
C ASN A 489 -25.27 31.55 -18.32
N SER A 490 -25.77 30.35 -18.61
CA SER A 490 -27.03 29.84 -18.06
C SER A 490 -26.84 29.36 -16.60
N GLY A 491 -26.58 30.28 -15.68
CA GLY A 491 -26.48 30.02 -14.26
C GLY A 491 -27.85 29.89 -13.59
N SER A 492 -28.62 28.85 -13.88
CA SER A 492 -29.82 28.51 -13.12
C SER A 492 -29.52 27.38 -12.14
N LYS A 493 -29.60 27.65 -10.83
CA LYS A 493 -29.64 26.59 -9.81
C LYS A 493 -30.93 25.80 -10.00
N SER A 494 -30.82 24.62 -10.61
CA SER A 494 -31.93 23.67 -10.69
C SER A 494 -32.37 23.26 -9.28
N ALA A 495 -33.67 23.38 -9.00
CA ALA A 495 -34.25 22.77 -7.81
C ALA A 495 -34.21 21.24 -7.95
N LYS A 496 -34.15 20.52 -6.83
CA LYS A 496 -34.25 19.05 -6.77
C LYS A 496 -35.61 18.59 -7.30
N MET A 497 -35.71 18.42 -8.63
CA MET A 497 -36.74 17.68 -9.41
C MET A 497 -36.75 18.08 -10.91
N GLY A 498 -35.81 18.90 -11.39
CA GLY A 498 -35.78 19.29 -12.81
C GLY A 498 -36.78 20.39 -13.18
N ILE A 499 -37.47 20.96 -12.20
CA ILE A 499 -38.31 22.15 -12.35
C ILE A 499 -37.44 23.37 -12.03
N VAL A 500 -37.31 24.28 -12.98
CA VAL A 500 -36.64 25.58 -12.78
C VAL A 500 -37.48 26.40 -11.80
N ALA A 501 -36.84 27.02 -10.81
CA ALA A 501 -37.56 27.84 -9.83
C ALA A 501 -38.25 29.03 -10.53
N SER A 502 -39.54 29.22 -10.24
CA SER A 502 -40.28 30.42 -10.68
C SER A 502 -39.60 31.67 -10.10
N GLY A 503 -39.16 32.58 -10.97
CA GLY A 503 -38.47 33.82 -10.59
C GLY A 503 -36.95 33.74 -10.41
N GLY A 504 -36.27 32.70 -10.92
CA GLY A 504 -34.80 32.63 -10.94
C GLY A 504 -34.11 33.77 -11.72
N GLU A 505 -32.79 33.89 -11.63
CA GLU A 505 -32.02 34.81 -12.49
C GLU A 505 -32.20 34.44 -13.97
N SER A 506 -32.46 35.44 -14.82
CA SER A 506 -32.57 35.23 -16.27
C SER A 506 -31.22 34.79 -16.84
N PRO A 507 -31.18 33.86 -17.81
CA PRO A 507 -29.96 33.51 -18.53
C PRO A 507 -29.34 34.78 -19.13
N ARG A 508 -28.01 34.93 -19.06
CA ARG A 508 -27.34 36.05 -19.74
C ARG A 508 -27.11 35.66 -21.21
N PRO A 509 -27.26 36.60 -22.16
CA PRO A 509 -27.01 36.31 -23.56
C PRO A 509 -25.56 35.85 -23.75
N SER A 510 -25.38 34.84 -24.60
CA SER A 510 -24.08 34.29 -24.92
C SER A 510 -24.08 33.77 -26.34
N SER A 511 -23.27 34.37 -27.21
CA SER A 511 -22.97 33.81 -28.53
C SER A 511 -21.94 32.67 -28.48
N SER A 512 -21.78 32.06 -27.30
CA SER A 512 -20.91 30.92 -27.06
C SER A 512 -21.70 29.82 -26.35
N VAL A 513 -21.73 28.65 -26.98
CA VAL A 513 -22.33 27.41 -26.47
C VAL A 513 -21.20 26.52 -25.95
N LYS A 514 -21.22 26.19 -24.66
CA LYS A 514 -20.32 25.21 -24.08
C LYS A 514 -20.80 23.80 -24.44
N LEU A 515 -19.99 23.08 -25.20
CA LEU A 515 -20.17 21.67 -25.51
C LEU A 515 -19.32 20.84 -24.56
N SER A 516 -19.89 19.79 -24.00
CA SER A 516 -19.19 18.80 -23.17
C SER A 516 -19.71 17.40 -23.45
N TRP A 517 -18.87 16.38 -23.35
CA TRP A 517 -19.29 15.00 -23.57
C TRP A 517 -18.68 14.04 -22.56
N ARG A 518 -19.37 12.91 -22.34
CA ARG A 518 -18.87 11.81 -21.52
C ARG A 518 -18.31 10.72 -22.41
N VAL A 519 -17.19 10.13 -21.98
CA VAL A 519 -16.50 9.07 -22.71
C VAL A 519 -16.18 7.93 -21.75
N ASP A 520 -16.54 6.72 -22.15
CA ASP A 520 -16.02 5.49 -21.56
C ASP A 520 -14.74 5.11 -22.29
N ASN A 521 -13.61 5.06 -21.56
CA ASN A 521 -12.27 4.85 -22.11
C ASN A 521 -11.53 3.76 -21.30
N PRO A 522 -11.79 2.46 -21.59
CA PRO A 522 -11.34 1.36 -20.73
C PRO A 522 -9.83 1.17 -20.61
N ASP A 523 -9.06 1.47 -21.66
CA ASP A 523 -7.59 1.37 -21.67
C ASP A 523 -6.87 2.65 -21.22
N GLN A 524 -7.63 3.73 -21.03
CA GLN A 524 -7.14 5.05 -20.63
C GLN A 524 -6.18 5.69 -21.65
N ASP A 525 -6.36 5.38 -22.93
CA ASP A 525 -5.56 5.98 -23.99
C ASP A 525 -5.82 7.49 -24.16
N ASP A 526 -4.81 8.22 -24.66
CA ASP A 526 -4.97 9.62 -25.02
C ASP A 526 -5.88 9.74 -26.26
N LEU A 527 -6.99 10.45 -26.10
CA LEU A 527 -7.99 10.61 -27.14
C LEU A 527 -7.86 11.95 -27.86
N ARG A 528 -8.11 11.94 -29.16
CA ARG A 528 -8.40 13.14 -29.94
C ARG A 528 -9.89 13.20 -30.27
N TYR A 529 -10.45 14.39 -30.13
CA TYR A 529 -11.83 14.69 -30.48
C TYR A 529 -11.91 15.55 -31.75
N ARG A 530 -12.88 15.23 -32.61
CA ARG A 530 -13.31 16.07 -33.73
C ARG A 530 -14.78 16.42 -33.53
N VAL A 531 -15.10 17.70 -33.59
CA VAL A 531 -16.44 18.21 -33.33
C VAL A 531 -16.92 18.87 -34.62
N SER A 532 -18.08 18.42 -35.10
CA SER A 532 -18.72 18.98 -36.28
C SER A 532 -20.14 19.39 -35.95
N TYR A 533 -20.65 20.39 -36.67
CA TYR A 533 -22.02 20.89 -36.53
C TYR A 533 -22.73 20.88 -37.88
N ARG A 534 -24.06 20.85 -37.83
CA ARG A 534 -24.93 20.96 -38.99
C ARG A 534 -26.27 21.56 -38.58
N LEU A 535 -26.77 22.51 -39.36
CA LEU A 535 -28.13 23.04 -39.22
C LEU A 535 -29.14 21.96 -39.61
N GLU A 536 -30.22 21.77 -38.84
CA GLU A 536 -31.25 20.78 -39.17
C GLU A 536 -31.84 21.04 -40.56
N GLY A 537 -32.08 19.96 -41.31
CA GLY A 537 -32.49 20.02 -42.72
C GLY A 537 -31.34 20.12 -43.73
N GLN A 538 -30.10 20.43 -43.30
CA GLN A 538 -28.92 20.31 -44.15
C GLN A 538 -28.30 18.90 -44.05
N ASN A 539 -27.51 18.51 -45.05
CA ASN A 539 -26.81 17.21 -45.06
C ASN A 539 -25.30 17.32 -44.74
N THR A 540 -24.71 18.51 -44.88
CA THR A 540 -23.26 18.72 -44.77
C THR A 540 -22.82 19.07 -43.35
N TRP A 541 -21.91 18.26 -42.80
CA TRP A 541 -21.21 18.54 -41.53
C TRP A 541 -20.07 19.53 -41.74
N ARG A 542 -19.92 20.48 -40.81
CA ARG A 542 -18.84 21.49 -40.80
C ARG A 542 -18.06 21.39 -39.49
N SER A 543 -16.74 21.52 -39.53
CA SER A 543 -15.93 21.42 -38.30
C SER A 543 -16.10 22.66 -37.42
N VAL A 544 -16.20 22.44 -36.10
CA VAL A 544 -16.15 23.51 -35.10
C VAL A 544 -14.71 23.99 -34.90
N GLN A 545 -13.75 23.05 -34.90
CA GLN A 545 -12.34 23.37 -34.69
C GLN A 545 -11.73 24.12 -35.87
N LYS A 546 -10.70 24.93 -35.58
CA LYS A 546 -9.88 25.55 -36.62
C LYS A 546 -9.00 24.50 -37.32
N PRO A 547 -8.64 24.69 -38.60
CA PRO A 547 -7.71 23.80 -39.28
C PRO A 547 -6.42 23.61 -38.49
N GLY A 548 -6.04 22.36 -38.22
CA GLY A 548 -4.82 22.00 -37.49
C GLY A 548 -4.95 21.96 -35.96
N GLU A 549 -6.09 22.38 -35.39
CA GLU A 549 -6.33 22.31 -33.95
C GLU A 549 -6.47 20.85 -33.48
N LYS A 550 -5.84 20.55 -32.33
CA LYS A 550 -5.90 19.24 -31.67
C LYS A 550 -6.67 19.38 -30.37
N LEU A 551 -7.85 18.78 -30.31
CA LEU A 551 -8.69 18.78 -29.13
C LEU A 551 -8.55 17.44 -28.38
N THR A 552 -8.07 17.50 -27.15
CA THR A 552 -7.90 16.31 -26.28
C THR A 552 -8.75 16.38 -25.00
N ARG A 553 -9.37 17.54 -24.73
CA ARG A 553 -10.31 17.70 -23.61
C ARG A 553 -11.73 17.36 -24.09
N PRO A 554 -12.55 16.70 -23.25
CA PRO A 554 -13.91 16.32 -23.61
C PRO A 554 -14.91 17.51 -23.49
N GLU A 555 -14.45 18.71 -23.79
CA GLU A 555 -15.23 19.94 -23.77
C GLU A 555 -14.67 20.96 -24.76
N LEU A 556 -15.53 21.84 -25.27
CA LEU A 556 -15.19 22.90 -26.21
C LEU A 556 -16.19 24.05 -26.09
N ASP A 557 -15.70 25.28 -26.14
CA ASP A 557 -16.57 26.46 -26.31
C ASP A 557 -16.79 26.71 -27.81
N TRP A 558 -18.03 26.61 -28.26
CA TRP A 558 -18.43 26.84 -29.65
C TRP A 558 -18.96 28.26 -29.82
N ASP A 559 -18.27 29.09 -30.60
CA ASP A 559 -18.72 30.43 -30.99
C ASP A 559 -19.76 30.35 -32.11
N THR A 560 -20.95 30.86 -31.86
CA THR A 560 -22.11 30.84 -32.76
C THR A 560 -22.41 32.18 -33.40
N THR A 561 -21.62 33.23 -33.13
CA THR A 561 -21.89 34.62 -33.56
C THR A 561 -22.07 34.76 -35.07
N GLY A 562 -21.33 33.99 -35.87
CA GLY A 562 -21.35 34.05 -37.33
C GLY A 562 -22.25 33.00 -38.01
N LEU A 563 -23.04 32.25 -37.25
CA LEU A 563 -23.85 31.16 -37.77
C LEU A 563 -25.30 31.59 -38.03
N PRO A 564 -25.96 31.03 -39.06
CA PRO A 564 -27.41 31.16 -39.19
C PRO A 564 -28.12 30.66 -37.94
N GLU A 565 -29.19 31.32 -37.54
CA GLU A 565 -29.93 30.91 -36.36
C GLU A 565 -30.84 29.71 -36.65
N GLY A 566 -31.15 28.95 -35.61
CA GLY A 566 -32.03 27.78 -35.70
C GLY A 566 -31.48 26.54 -34.99
N PRO A 567 -32.15 25.38 -35.18
CA PRO A 567 -31.77 24.13 -34.55
C PRO A 567 -30.55 23.46 -35.22
N TYR A 568 -29.51 23.17 -34.44
CA TYR A 568 -28.29 22.48 -34.87
C TYR A 568 -28.17 21.09 -34.26
N ARG A 569 -27.43 20.22 -34.95
CA ARG A 569 -26.91 18.95 -34.42
C ARG A 569 -25.40 19.01 -34.32
N ILE A 570 -24.86 18.41 -33.27
CA ILE A 570 -23.42 18.29 -33.02
C ILE A 570 -23.01 16.83 -33.17
N LEU A 571 -21.96 16.57 -33.93
CA LEU A 571 -21.32 15.26 -34.06
C LEU A 571 -19.95 15.34 -33.40
N VAL A 572 -19.74 14.51 -32.38
CA VAL A 572 -18.42 14.36 -31.75
C VAL A 572 -17.87 13.00 -32.16
N GLU A 573 -16.67 12.98 -32.75
CA GLU A 573 -15.88 11.78 -33.01
C GLU A 573 -14.71 11.73 -32.02
N ALA A 574 -14.60 10.65 -31.25
CA ALA A 574 -13.46 10.31 -30.41
C ALA A 574 -12.60 9.27 -31.14
N THR A 575 -11.28 9.45 -31.12
CA THR A 575 -10.31 8.52 -31.70
C THR A 575 -9.08 8.38 -30.81
N ASP A 576 -8.53 7.17 -30.76
CA ASP A 576 -7.33 6.79 -30.02
C ASP A 576 -6.03 6.95 -30.85
N GLU A 577 -6.08 7.71 -31.95
CA GLU A 577 -4.97 7.87 -32.91
C GLU A 577 -3.68 8.50 -32.33
N LEU A 578 -3.75 9.03 -31.11
CA LEU A 578 -2.58 9.54 -30.40
C LEU A 578 -1.81 8.43 -29.68
N SER A 579 -2.48 7.34 -29.30
CA SER A 579 -1.91 6.19 -28.59
C SER A 579 -1.66 4.97 -29.49
N ASN A 580 -2.27 4.94 -30.68
CA ASN A 580 -2.31 3.75 -31.54
C ASN A 580 -1.79 4.00 -32.96
N PRO A 581 -1.12 3.00 -33.58
CA PRO A 581 -0.68 3.09 -34.96
C PRO A 581 -1.88 3.08 -35.92
N PRO A 582 -1.73 3.64 -37.14
CA PRO A 582 -2.85 3.88 -38.07
C PRO A 582 -3.74 2.67 -38.39
N ASP A 583 -3.19 1.46 -38.37
CA ASP A 583 -3.89 0.20 -38.66
C ASP A 583 -4.70 -0.36 -37.48
N ARG A 584 -4.51 0.20 -36.28
CA ARG A 584 -5.21 -0.22 -35.05
C ARG A 584 -6.10 0.85 -34.44
N VAL A 585 -6.13 2.05 -35.01
CA VAL A 585 -6.95 3.17 -34.55
C VAL A 585 -8.42 2.77 -34.49
N GLN A 586 -9.03 2.94 -33.32
CA GLN A 586 -10.45 2.84 -33.12
C GLN A 586 -11.07 4.23 -32.98
N LYS A 587 -12.35 4.30 -33.34
CA LYS A 587 -13.10 5.56 -33.27
C LYS A 587 -14.58 5.33 -32.96
N HIS A 588 -15.16 6.30 -32.27
CA HIS A 588 -16.58 6.36 -32.00
C HIS A 588 -17.11 7.75 -32.31
N ALA A 589 -18.27 7.82 -32.95
CA ALA A 589 -18.95 9.09 -33.18
C ALA A 589 -20.36 9.04 -32.61
N LEU A 590 -20.78 10.12 -31.95
CA LEU A 590 -22.13 10.29 -31.41
C LEU A 590 -22.70 11.62 -31.89
N GLU A 591 -23.98 11.61 -32.24
CA GLU A 591 -24.74 12.82 -32.57
C GLU A 591 -25.53 13.28 -31.32
N SER A 592 -25.55 14.59 -31.08
CA SER A 592 -26.25 15.21 -29.96
C SER A 592 -27.78 15.29 -30.18
N ALA A 593 -28.50 15.65 -29.11
CA ALA A 593 -29.82 16.27 -29.24
C ALA A 593 -29.72 17.61 -30.00
N THR A 594 -30.87 18.18 -30.36
CA THR A 594 -30.92 19.50 -31.01
C THR A 594 -30.40 20.59 -30.08
N VAL A 595 -29.54 21.46 -30.61
CA VAL A 595 -28.99 22.63 -29.94
C VAL A 595 -29.53 23.87 -30.64
N LEU A 596 -30.35 24.66 -29.96
CA LEU A 596 -30.86 25.91 -30.51
C LEU A 596 -29.75 26.96 -30.50
N VAL A 597 -29.48 27.56 -31.66
CA VAL A 597 -28.61 28.73 -31.80
C VAL A 597 -29.50 29.93 -32.08
N ASP A 598 -29.53 30.86 -31.12
CA ASP A 598 -30.35 32.06 -31.17
C ASP A 598 -29.54 33.22 -30.55
N ASN A 599 -29.19 34.19 -31.39
CA ASN A 599 -28.38 35.35 -30.99
C ASN A 599 -29.17 36.66 -31.15
N THR A 600 -30.45 36.60 -31.53
CA THR A 600 -31.26 37.76 -31.88
C THR A 600 -32.16 38.13 -30.70
N PRO A 601 -32.03 39.35 -30.14
CA PRO A 601 -32.94 39.79 -29.09
C PRO A 601 -34.40 39.89 -29.58
N PRO A 602 -35.38 39.66 -28.69
CA PRO A 602 -36.77 39.90 -29.01
C PRO A 602 -37.02 41.38 -29.34
N VAL A 603 -38.16 41.69 -29.94
CA VAL A 603 -38.53 43.06 -30.34
C VAL A 603 -39.92 43.44 -29.85
N TYR A 604 -40.06 44.68 -29.35
CA TYR A 604 -41.38 45.24 -29.06
C TYR A 604 -42.04 45.70 -30.37
N LYS A 605 -43.17 45.09 -30.74
CA LYS A 605 -44.03 45.56 -31.84
C LYS A 605 -44.84 46.79 -31.43
N ALA A 606 -45.28 46.82 -30.17
CA ALA A 606 -46.00 47.94 -29.59
C ALA A 606 -45.61 48.10 -28.12
N LEU A 607 -45.49 49.34 -27.66
CA LEU A 607 -45.34 49.69 -26.26
C LEU A 607 -45.90 51.09 -26.02
N ALA A 608 -46.89 51.21 -25.14
CA ALA A 608 -47.52 52.49 -24.82
C ALA A 608 -48.10 52.50 -23.41
N ILE A 609 -48.23 53.70 -22.84
CA ILE A 609 -48.96 53.94 -21.59
C ILE A 609 -50.22 54.75 -21.90
N GLN A 610 -51.37 54.28 -21.41
CA GLN A 610 -52.64 55.02 -21.42
C GLN A 610 -53.15 55.16 -19.99
N GLY A 611 -53.10 56.38 -19.44
CA GLY A 611 -53.37 56.63 -18.03
C GLY A 611 -52.37 55.87 -17.15
N ARG A 612 -52.86 54.88 -16.39
CA ARG A 612 -52.04 54.02 -15.51
C ARG A 612 -51.80 52.62 -16.06
N LYS A 613 -52.27 52.34 -17.29
CA LYS A 613 -52.11 51.04 -17.93
C LYS A 613 -50.95 51.05 -18.93
N LEU A 614 -49.97 50.20 -18.68
CA LEU A 614 -48.90 49.88 -19.61
C LEU A 614 -49.37 48.73 -20.50
N LYS A 615 -49.34 48.92 -21.82
CA LYS A 615 -49.71 47.92 -22.81
C LYS A 615 -48.59 47.73 -23.82
N GLY A 616 -48.27 46.47 -24.13
CA GLY A 616 -47.28 46.16 -25.15
C GLY A 616 -47.45 44.77 -25.75
N GLU A 617 -46.74 44.54 -26.85
CA GLU A 617 -46.57 43.24 -27.49
C GLU A 617 -45.09 43.07 -27.80
N VAL A 618 -44.49 41.99 -27.31
CA VAL A 618 -43.10 41.61 -27.57
C VAL A 618 -43.06 40.30 -28.35
N VAL A 619 -42.17 40.22 -29.35
CA VAL A 619 -42.09 39.09 -30.26
C VAL A 619 -40.66 38.63 -30.44
N ASP A 620 -40.47 37.32 -30.43
CA ASP A 620 -39.23 36.61 -30.73
C ASP A 620 -39.36 35.76 -32.00
N GLY A 621 -38.22 35.52 -32.67
CA GLY A 621 -38.17 34.82 -33.95
C GLY A 621 -38.04 33.29 -33.86
N LEU A 622 -37.53 32.75 -32.74
CA LEU A 622 -37.05 31.36 -32.68
C LEU A 622 -37.54 30.59 -31.46
N GLY A 623 -37.84 31.28 -30.36
CA GLY A 623 -38.35 30.70 -29.13
C GLY A 623 -39.49 31.52 -28.52
N PRO A 624 -40.04 31.04 -27.40
CA PRO A 624 -40.98 31.83 -26.62
C PRO A 624 -40.27 32.97 -25.90
N ILE A 625 -41.02 34.01 -25.59
CA ILE A 625 -40.58 35.02 -24.64
C ILE A 625 -40.51 34.37 -23.27
N ALA A 626 -39.36 34.41 -22.61
CA ALA A 626 -39.15 33.75 -21.32
C ALA A 626 -39.49 34.65 -20.13
N ARG A 627 -39.37 35.97 -20.28
CA ARG A 627 -39.60 36.92 -19.18
C ARG A 627 -39.88 38.34 -19.69
N ILE A 628 -40.80 39.05 -19.04
CA ILE A 628 -41.01 40.49 -19.23
C ILE A 628 -40.91 41.16 -17.87
N GLU A 629 -40.25 42.33 -17.79
CA GLU A 629 -40.09 43.08 -16.56
C GLU A 629 -40.24 44.58 -16.78
N VAL A 630 -40.63 45.29 -15.73
CA VAL A 630 -40.77 46.73 -15.71
C VAL A 630 -40.05 47.35 -14.53
N SER A 631 -39.51 48.55 -14.73
CA SER A 631 -38.94 49.39 -13.67
C SER A 631 -39.09 50.87 -14.00
N ILE A 632 -38.87 51.73 -13.00
CA ILE A 632 -38.62 53.16 -13.23
C ILE A 632 -37.18 53.27 -13.74
N ALA A 633 -36.95 53.97 -14.85
CA ALA A 633 -35.63 54.10 -15.45
C ALA A 633 -34.61 54.65 -14.45
N GLY A 634 -33.45 53.97 -14.33
CA GLY A 634 -32.41 54.28 -13.36
C GLY A 634 -32.54 53.56 -12.01
N SER A 635 -33.58 52.77 -11.80
CA SER A 635 -33.71 51.86 -10.65
C SER A 635 -33.16 50.47 -10.96
N ASP A 636 -32.58 49.82 -9.93
CA ASP A 636 -32.18 48.40 -9.98
C ASP A 636 -33.34 47.45 -9.62
N GLU A 637 -34.49 47.99 -9.19
CA GLU A 637 -35.67 47.21 -8.82
C GLU A 637 -36.54 46.89 -10.04
N TRP A 638 -36.33 45.71 -10.63
CA TRP A 638 -37.15 45.19 -11.72
C TRP A 638 -38.28 44.30 -11.20
N ARG A 639 -39.50 44.48 -11.73
CA ARG A 639 -40.67 43.68 -11.35
C ARG A 639 -41.19 42.89 -12.56
N PRO A 640 -41.54 41.60 -12.39
CA PRO A 640 -42.05 40.79 -13.49
C PRO A 640 -43.43 41.26 -13.96
N LEU A 641 -43.64 41.17 -15.27
CA LEU A 641 -44.93 41.35 -15.93
C LEU A 641 -45.39 40.01 -16.51
N PHE A 642 -46.66 39.72 -16.31
CA PHE A 642 -47.30 38.57 -16.94
C PHE A 642 -47.99 39.00 -18.25
N PRO A 643 -48.02 38.12 -19.25
CA PRO A 643 -48.79 38.32 -20.46
C PRO A 643 -50.30 38.28 -20.15
N SER A 644 -51.11 38.68 -21.11
CA SER A 644 -52.55 38.85 -20.94
C SER A 644 -53.29 37.54 -20.62
N ASP A 645 -52.75 36.39 -21.03
CA ASP A 645 -53.27 35.06 -20.72
C ASP A 645 -52.62 34.43 -19.47
N GLY A 646 -51.56 35.05 -18.95
CA GLY A 646 -50.91 34.71 -17.69
C GLY A 646 -49.76 33.71 -17.79
N VAL A 647 -49.34 33.25 -18.98
CA VAL A 647 -48.23 32.30 -19.16
C VAL A 647 -47.31 32.76 -20.28
N LEU A 648 -45.99 32.78 -20.03
CA LEU A 648 -44.98 33.13 -21.03
C LEU A 648 -44.50 31.87 -21.76
N ASP A 649 -45.20 31.47 -22.81
CA ASP A 649 -44.94 30.25 -23.57
C ASP A 649 -45.07 30.41 -25.09
N GLU A 650 -45.40 31.62 -25.57
CA GLU A 650 -45.54 31.91 -27.00
C GLU A 650 -44.39 32.78 -27.55
N PRO A 651 -44.08 32.69 -28.86
CA PRO A 651 -43.14 33.60 -29.52
C PRO A 651 -43.62 35.06 -29.58
N ALA A 652 -44.90 35.32 -29.35
CA ALA A 652 -45.47 36.67 -29.36
C ALA A 652 -46.35 36.86 -28.12
N GLU A 653 -45.88 37.68 -27.20
CA GLU A 653 -46.55 37.90 -25.91
C GLU A 653 -47.11 39.32 -25.81
N ALA A 654 -48.43 39.40 -25.66
CA ALA A 654 -49.12 40.66 -25.37
C ALA A 654 -49.30 40.81 -23.86
N PHE A 655 -49.11 42.01 -23.33
CA PHE A 655 -49.32 42.30 -21.92
C PHE A 655 -50.07 43.63 -21.74
N GLU A 656 -50.92 43.68 -20.71
CA GLU A 656 -51.60 44.88 -20.25
C GLU A 656 -51.62 44.87 -18.72
N VAL A 657 -50.94 45.83 -18.09
CA VAL A 657 -50.75 45.87 -16.64
C VAL A 657 -50.99 47.27 -16.09
N ASP A 658 -51.61 47.33 -14.91
CA ASP A 658 -51.67 48.56 -14.14
C ASP A 658 -50.34 48.77 -13.40
N ILE A 659 -49.63 49.85 -13.75
CA ILE A 659 -48.30 50.16 -13.18
C ILE A 659 -48.40 50.94 -11.86
N ALA A 660 -49.59 51.12 -11.29
CA ALA A 660 -49.77 52.03 -10.16
C ALA A 660 -49.04 51.63 -8.88
N SER A 661 -48.79 50.33 -8.70
CA SER A 661 -48.00 49.79 -7.58
C SER A 661 -46.49 49.86 -7.78
N ILE A 662 -46.04 50.27 -8.97
CA ILE A 662 -44.64 50.25 -9.40
C ILE A 662 -44.13 51.69 -9.62
N VAL A 663 -44.93 52.53 -10.29
CA VAL A 663 -44.57 53.89 -10.68
C VAL A 663 -45.45 54.86 -9.88
N PRO A 664 -44.91 55.68 -8.96
CA PRO A 664 -45.68 56.69 -8.23
C PRO A 664 -46.39 57.70 -9.15
N PRO A 665 -47.36 58.48 -8.64
CA PRO A 665 -47.92 59.60 -9.40
C PRO A 665 -46.85 60.65 -9.73
N GLY A 666 -46.79 61.09 -10.98
CA GLY A 666 -45.81 62.07 -11.48
C GLY A 666 -45.18 61.64 -12.81
N ALA A 667 -44.39 62.53 -13.40
CA ALA A 667 -43.68 62.25 -14.65
C ALA A 667 -42.48 61.31 -14.39
N HIS A 668 -42.56 60.09 -14.94
CA HIS A 668 -41.53 59.07 -14.81
C HIS A 668 -41.25 58.39 -16.15
N ILE A 669 -39.98 58.10 -16.43
CA ILE A 669 -39.61 57.21 -17.53
C ILE A 669 -39.74 55.78 -17.03
N VAL A 670 -40.58 55.00 -17.70
CA VAL A 670 -40.82 53.59 -17.38
C VAL A 670 -40.04 52.74 -18.38
N ALA A 671 -39.09 51.95 -17.89
CA ALA A 671 -38.33 51.01 -18.69
C ALA A 671 -38.99 49.63 -18.63
N VAL A 672 -39.17 49.00 -19.79
CA VAL A 672 -39.70 47.66 -19.94
C VAL A 672 -38.68 46.84 -20.70
N ARG A 673 -38.33 45.68 -20.14
CA ARG A 673 -37.36 44.77 -20.75
C ARG A 673 -37.95 43.38 -20.91
N ALA A 674 -37.57 42.69 -21.99
CA ALA A 674 -38.03 41.35 -22.27
C ALA A 674 -36.86 40.44 -22.66
N TYR A 675 -36.94 39.20 -22.22
CA TYR A 675 -35.97 38.14 -22.44
C TYR A 675 -36.60 37.01 -23.26
N ASP A 676 -35.85 36.46 -24.21
CA ASP A 676 -36.20 35.19 -24.84
C ASP A 676 -35.65 33.99 -24.02
N SER A 677 -35.92 32.79 -24.52
CA SER A 677 -35.44 31.53 -23.94
C SER A 677 -33.91 31.32 -24.01
N ALA A 678 -33.21 32.02 -24.90
CA ALA A 678 -31.75 32.00 -25.03
C ALA A 678 -31.06 33.03 -24.11
N GLY A 679 -31.84 33.91 -23.47
CA GLY A 679 -31.38 34.97 -22.59
C GLY A 679 -31.06 36.28 -23.30
N ASN A 680 -31.37 36.44 -24.60
CA ASN A 680 -31.21 37.71 -25.27
C ASN A 680 -32.24 38.71 -24.75
N LEU A 681 -31.84 39.99 -24.68
CA LEU A 681 -32.58 41.03 -23.98
C LEU A 681 -32.81 42.23 -24.87
N VAL A 682 -34.04 42.74 -24.85
CA VAL A 682 -34.39 44.07 -25.37
C VAL A 682 -34.93 44.94 -24.25
N THR A 683 -34.59 46.22 -24.26
CA THR A 683 -35.16 47.22 -23.35
C THR A 683 -35.75 48.36 -24.17
N ARG A 684 -36.94 48.83 -23.78
CA ARG A 684 -37.62 50.01 -24.33
C ARG A 684 -38.16 50.85 -23.19
N ASP A 685 -38.33 52.14 -23.46
CA ASP A 685 -38.85 53.10 -22.49
C ASP A 685 -40.09 53.82 -23.03
N VAL A 686 -40.95 54.22 -22.10
CA VAL A 686 -42.16 55.01 -22.33
C VAL A 686 -42.35 55.99 -21.18
N GLU A 687 -42.89 57.17 -21.47
CA GLU A 687 -43.14 58.20 -20.45
C GLU A 687 -44.51 57.97 -19.79
N ALA A 688 -44.53 57.84 -18.46
CA ALA A 688 -45.74 57.91 -17.63
C ALA A 688 -45.90 59.35 -17.12
N LYS A 689 -47.11 59.91 -17.22
CA LYS A 689 -47.43 61.29 -16.78
C LYS A 689 -48.43 61.31 -15.65
#